data_AF-A0A935D2M0-F1
#
_entry.id   AF-A0A935D2M0-F1
#
_cell.length_a   1.000
_cell.length_b   1.000
_cell.length_c   1.000
_cell.angle_alpha   90.00
_cell.angle_beta   90.00
_cell.angle_gamma   90.00
#
_symmetry.space_group_name_H-M   'P 1'
#
loop_
_entity.id
_entity.type
_entity.pdbx_description
1 polymer ?
#
loop_
_entity_poly.entity_id
_entity_poly.type
_entity_poly.pdbx_seq_one_letter_code
_entity_poly.pdbx_strand_id
1 'polypeptide(L)'
;MFAYSPRETRRWPAHLLVLEKGELRERPVTSLHACGGMAHDPDRDVTYVFGPWFGDGTLQRTLGTYRAGTFAPAAGAVAGERPFAAPGHLFGDTGRSGLYWLRGTSSTRPQAEMLPVAPPSVAQGTTRAGLHAVGSDGAIARVDFDGEAFTQRTPAPRGFPARESTCLGADYEGDRLLLVSGVPSGYGPFPKDAWLAANGEWSKLTLTGTAPALTEAALTYDAARAVWILASGRDKAYRSGTKTFETDEKRWKSYPSRFVDAEGQETGATHVGLMVHDAPTAQTFGLAGHYAMDRVYVYEGEGVWRLLCDTPAGGAFDVTTRTLAWREGAGVTTLDVGSLLDARAASRHALEDEATTQDKGRRVQGKGAAKGSAEQPDRSAASPSATGTPDAVWLRYQDERTDKVWFARREGAALTVRFGKRGGTLQEKTTELKTETLAQKRLGSLVREKLGKGYEHAPEGEAVAALPGRRAFHLSHTTRTKKGDAEDVWGGVPSGVTAREWPVCAECSAPMIHVATFHAHADGLPLVKHAALMAFVCGGEMCECWDAEMGANKLLLRTAKDLAKGTLEAPPKGAEVAKAMVFAYRDIFEVDAELEPDAAGPETCDKIGGYPGYRQGDEVPTCPTCEAPMGFVAQLNEHDLNFTGGGMAYIFLCREEHSAALFMQR
;
A
#
# COMPACT_ATOMS: atom_id res chain seq x y z
N MET A 1 25.66 -23.52 -11.20
CA MET A 1 25.63 -23.43 -12.67
C MET A 1 25.66 -21.94 -13.05
N PHE A 2 26.21 -21.55 -14.20
CA PHE A 2 26.50 -20.14 -14.52
C PHE A 2 25.26 -19.31 -14.89
N ALA A 3 25.43 -17.98 -14.82
CA ALA A 3 24.43 -16.96 -15.13
C ALA A 3 23.82 -17.08 -16.53
N TYR A 4 22.59 -16.56 -16.70
CA TYR A 4 21.99 -16.30 -18.00
C TYR A 4 21.78 -14.80 -18.28
N SER A 5 21.78 -14.47 -19.56
CA SER A 5 22.04 -13.13 -20.11
C SER A 5 20.77 -12.30 -20.35
N PRO A 6 20.79 -10.98 -20.14
CA PRO A 6 19.74 -10.07 -20.61
C PRO A 6 19.92 -9.81 -22.12
N ARG A 7 19.47 -10.72 -23.00
CA ARG A 7 19.48 -10.51 -24.46
C ARG A 7 18.55 -11.44 -25.26
N GLU A 8 17.24 -11.23 -25.13
CA GLU A 8 16.32 -11.45 -26.25
C GLU A 8 15.43 -10.21 -26.43
N THR A 9 15.89 -9.26 -27.23
CA THR A 9 15.00 -8.24 -27.81
C THR A 9 14.11 -8.93 -28.84
N ARG A 10 12.92 -9.39 -28.40
CA ARG A 10 11.86 -9.81 -29.33
C ARG A 10 11.54 -8.61 -30.24
N ARG A 11 12.02 -8.69 -31.49
CA ARG A 11 11.70 -7.72 -32.55
C ARG A 11 10.26 -7.94 -32.99
N TRP A 12 9.33 -7.29 -32.32
CA TRP A 12 7.98 -7.12 -32.83
C TRP A 12 8.05 -6.27 -34.11
N PRO A 13 7.47 -6.70 -35.24
CA PRO A 13 7.35 -5.84 -36.41
C PRO A 13 6.40 -4.68 -36.09
N ALA A 14 6.98 -3.52 -35.76
CA ALA A 14 6.22 -2.31 -35.52
C ALA A 14 5.95 -1.60 -36.85
N HIS A 15 4.67 -1.46 -37.18
CA HIS A 15 4.20 -0.71 -38.34
C HIS A 15 3.93 0.74 -37.90
N LEU A 16 4.71 1.68 -38.42
CA LEU A 16 4.65 3.12 -38.11
C LEU A 16 3.84 3.85 -39.20
N LEU A 17 2.83 4.60 -38.79
CA LEU A 17 2.08 5.48 -39.69
C LEU A 17 2.70 6.89 -39.68
N VAL A 18 3.26 7.30 -40.82
CA VAL A 18 3.97 8.58 -41.02
C VAL A 18 3.09 9.50 -41.87
N LEU A 19 2.80 10.72 -41.40
CA LEU A 19 2.11 11.72 -42.21
C LEU A 19 3.12 12.48 -43.08
N GLU A 20 3.15 12.21 -44.38
CA GLU A 20 4.00 12.92 -45.35
C GLU A 20 3.15 13.86 -46.20
N LYS A 21 3.42 15.17 -46.14
CA LYS A 21 2.76 16.21 -46.95
C LYS A 21 1.21 16.23 -46.85
N GLY A 22 0.66 15.75 -45.73
CA GLY A 22 -0.79 15.69 -45.48
C GLY A 22 -1.44 14.32 -45.73
N GLU A 23 -0.70 13.32 -46.22
CA GLU A 23 -1.19 11.94 -46.39
C GLU A 23 -0.55 10.99 -45.38
N LEU A 24 -1.35 10.08 -44.81
CA LEU A 24 -0.87 9.07 -43.86
C LEU A 24 -0.33 7.83 -44.60
N ARG A 25 0.90 7.43 -44.30
CA ARG A 25 1.62 6.36 -44.99
C ARG A 25 2.28 5.40 -44.02
N GLU A 26 1.97 4.12 -44.15
CA GLU A 26 2.55 3.06 -43.31
C GLU A 26 4.00 2.74 -43.73
N ARG A 27 4.88 2.57 -42.74
CA ARG A 27 6.30 2.24 -42.91
C ARG A 27 6.77 1.31 -41.79
N PRO A 28 7.60 0.29 -42.09
CA PRO A 28 8.17 -0.56 -41.04
C PRO A 28 9.25 0.19 -40.23
N VAL A 29 9.40 -0.18 -38.96
CA VAL A 29 10.50 0.26 -38.08
C VAL A 29 11.38 -0.93 -37.71
N THR A 30 12.70 -0.74 -37.77
CA THR A 30 13.70 -1.81 -37.56
C THR A 30 14.29 -1.85 -36.14
N SER A 31 14.19 -0.74 -35.41
CA SER A 31 14.86 -0.48 -34.14
C SER A 31 13.91 0.32 -33.23
N LEU A 32 13.65 -0.14 -32.01
CA LEU A 32 12.95 0.65 -30.99
C LEU A 32 13.54 0.31 -29.62
N HIS A 33 13.99 1.31 -28.87
CA HIS A 33 14.53 1.12 -27.53
C HIS A 33 13.53 1.68 -26.51
N ALA A 34 12.98 0.82 -25.66
CA ALA A 34 11.93 1.18 -24.70
C ALA A 34 12.39 1.06 -23.25
N CYS A 35 12.14 2.10 -22.46
CA CYS A 35 12.36 2.15 -21.01
C CYS A 35 11.22 2.97 -20.38
N GLY A 36 10.53 2.41 -19.38
CA GLY A 36 9.62 3.15 -18.48
C GLY A 36 8.67 4.14 -19.16
N GLY A 37 7.70 3.66 -19.95
CA GLY A 37 6.70 4.52 -20.59
C GLY A 37 7.24 5.44 -21.70
N MET A 38 8.52 5.32 -22.08
CA MET A 38 9.10 6.03 -23.21
C MET A 38 9.78 5.06 -24.17
N ALA A 39 9.81 5.42 -25.46
CA ALA A 39 10.67 4.75 -26.42
C ALA A 39 11.41 5.76 -27.29
N HIS A 40 12.63 5.43 -27.67
CA HIS A 40 13.49 6.26 -28.51
C HIS A 40 13.84 5.50 -29.79
N ASP A 41 13.73 6.18 -30.93
CA ASP A 41 14.20 5.74 -32.25
C ASP A 41 15.55 6.43 -32.51
N PRO A 42 16.69 5.78 -32.20
CA PRO A 42 18.01 6.40 -32.28
C PRO A 42 18.47 6.63 -33.72
N ASP A 43 17.87 5.95 -34.70
CA ASP A 43 18.18 6.14 -36.12
C ASP A 43 17.55 7.44 -36.67
N ARG A 44 16.66 8.08 -35.89
CA ARG A 44 15.86 9.25 -36.31
C ARG A 44 15.81 10.39 -35.30
N ASP A 45 16.39 10.20 -34.12
CA ASP A 45 16.41 11.16 -33.01
C ASP A 45 15.00 11.65 -32.64
N VAL A 46 14.10 10.69 -32.31
CA VAL A 46 12.74 10.98 -31.84
C VAL A 46 12.42 10.14 -30.61
N THR A 47 11.90 10.79 -29.58
CA THR A 47 11.46 10.16 -28.32
C THR A 47 9.94 10.25 -28.16
N TYR A 48 9.31 9.11 -27.90
CA TYR A 48 7.87 8.92 -27.75
C TYR A 48 7.51 8.66 -26.28
N VAL A 49 6.37 9.15 -25.83
CA VAL A 49 5.82 8.93 -24.48
C VAL A 49 4.50 8.15 -24.58
N PHE A 50 4.31 7.15 -23.73
CA PHE A 50 3.14 6.27 -23.69
C PHE A 50 2.44 6.35 -22.33
N GLY A 51 1.10 6.23 -22.35
CA GLY A 51 0.30 5.94 -21.16
C GLY A 51 0.29 4.44 -20.80
N PRO A 52 -0.36 4.05 -19.70
CA PRO A 52 -0.35 2.68 -19.18
C PRO A 52 -0.97 1.64 -20.12
N TRP A 53 -0.49 0.40 -20.00
CA TRP A 53 -0.92 -0.78 -20.76
C TRP A 53 -2.07 -1.51 -20.06
N PHE A 54 -3.05 -1.98 -20.83
CA PHE A 54 -4.17 -2.79 -20.34
C PHE A 54 -4.47 -3.96 -21.29
N GLY A 55 -3.82 -5.10 -21.04
CA GLY A 55 -4.23 -6.41 -21.57
C GLY A 55 -3.64 -6.84 -22.92
N ASP A 56 -3.80 -8.14 -23.19
CA ASP A 56 -3.28 -8.81 -24.39
C ASP A 56 -4.13 -8.56 -25.63
N GLY A 57 -3.46 -8.44 -26.79
CA GLY A 57 -4.10 -8.39 -28.11
C GLY A 57 -4.18 -7.02 -28.79
N THR A 58 -3.77 -5.92 -28.14
CA THR A 58 -3.78 -4.58 -28.74
C THR A 58 -2.39 -4.00 -29.01
N LEU A 59 -2.13 -3.62 -30.26
CA LEU A 59 -0.99 -2.78 -30.64
C LEU A 59 -1.01 -1.44 -29.88
N GLN A 60 0.14 -1.04 -29.31
CA GLN A 60 0.34 0.31 -28.78
C GLN A 60 0.03 1.35 -29.86
N ARG A 61 -0.84 2.33 -29.56
CA ARG A 61 -1.17 3.44 -30.46
C ARG A 61 -0.76 4.77 -29.83
N THR A 62 0.13 5.48 -30.51
CA THR A 62 0.64 6.81 -30.14
C THR A 62 -0.50 7.78 -29.81
N LEU A 63 -0.34 8.60 -28.76
CA LEU A 63 -1.34 9.55 -28.26
C LEU A 63 -1.48 10.82 -29.12
N GLY A 64 -0.51 11.10 -29.99
CA GLY A 64 -0.49 12.22 -30.93
C GLY A 64 0.96 12.58 -31.30
N THR A 65 1.15 13.55 -32.18
CA THR A 65 2.46 14.20 -32.39
C THR A 65 2.30 15.71 -32.37
N TYR A 66 3.29 16.40 -31.81
CA TYR A 66 3.34 17.86 -31.72
C TYR A 66 4.53 18.36 -32.53
N ARG A 67 4.31 19.22 -33.53
CA ARG A 67 5.38 19.82 -34.32
C ARG A 67 5.01 21.25 -34.71
N ALA A 68 5.97 22.17 -34.58
CA ALA A 68 5.82 23.58 -34.96
C ALA A 68 4.58 24.30 -34.34
N GLY A 69 4.24 24.00 -33.08
CA GLY A 69 3.23 24.75 -32.34
C GLY A 69 1.77 24.39 -32.67
N THR A 70 1.49 23.20 -33.19
CA THR A 70 0.12 22.71 -33.35
C THR A 70 0.03 21.24 -32.92
N PHE A 71 -0.98 20.91 -32.10
CA PHE A 71 -1.35 19.54 -31.77
C PHE A 71 -2.24 18.97 -32.87
N ALA A 72 -1.85 17.83 -33.46
CA ALA A 72 -2.61 17.17 -34.51
C ALA A 72 -3.19 15.82 -34.02
N PRO A 73 -4.51 15.73 -33.74
CA PRO A 73 -5.17 14.46 -33.47
C PRO A 73 -5.23 13.56 -34.71
N ALA A 74 -5.22 12.24 -34.52
CA ALA A 74 -5.21 11.26 -35.63
C ALA A 74 -6.63 10.87 -36.06
N ALA A 75 -6.97 11.00 -37.35
CA ALA A 75 -8.34 10.79 -37.86
C ALA A 75 -8.45 9.86 -39.09
N GLY A 76 -9.34 8.87 -39.01
CA GLY A 76 -9.79 7.96 -40.10
C GLY A 76 -8.76 6.92 -40.56
N ALA A 77 -9.11 5.66 -40.89
CA ALA A 77 -10.35 4.88 -40.83
C ALA A 77 -9.92 3.38 -40.72
N VAL A 78 -10.74 2.31 -40.75
CA VAL A 78 -12.18 2.05 -41.04
C VAL A 78 -12.72 1.09 -39.95
N ALA A 79 -14.04 0.97 -39.79
CA ALA A 79 -14.66 0.04 -38.83
C ALA A 79 -14.60 -1.43 -39.26
N GLY A 80 -14.27 -2.32 -38.31
CA GLY A 80 -14.57 -3.74 -38.36
C GLY A 80 -15.49 -4.09 -37.19
N GLU A 81 -16.79 -4.19 -37.43
CA GLU A 81 -17.75 -4.59 -36.40
C GLU A 81 -17.57 -6.07 -36.03
N ARG A 82 -17.45 -6.34 -34.72
CA ARG A 82 -17.96 -7.58 -34.10
C ARG A 82 -18.05 -7.40 -32.58
N PRO A 83 -19.25 -7.51 -31.97
CA PRO A 83 -19.36 -7.57 -30.53
C PRO A 83 -19.02 -8.97 -30.03
N PHE A 84 -18.18 -9.08 -29.02
CA PHE A 84 -18.19 -10.23 -28.12
C PHE A 84 -18.75 -9.78 -26.77
N ALA A 85 -20.00 -10.15 -26.52
CA ALA A 85 -20.62 -10.05 -25.22
C ALA A 85 -20.57 -11.42 -24.54
N ALA A 86 -19.83 -11.53 -23.44
CA ALA A 86 -20.11 -12.45 -22.35
C ALA A 86 -19.25 -12.09 -21.12
N PRO A 87 -19.81 -12.07 -19.89
CA PRO A 87 -19.02 -11.96 -18.67
C PRO A 87 -18.41 -13.32 -18.31
N GLY A 88 -17.13 -13.34 -17.93
CA GLY A 88 -16.44 -14.55 -17.50
C GLY A 88 -15.42 -14.23 -16.42
N HIS A 89 -15.68 -14.65 -15.18
CA HIS A 89 -14.66 -14.70 -14.14
C HIS A 89 -13.65 -15.79 -14.49
N LEU A 90 -12.38 -15.43 -14.58
CA LEU A 90 -11.25 -16.36 -14.62
C LEU A 90 -10.15 -15.78 -13.74
N PHE A 91 -10.01 -16.34 -12.54
CA PHE A 91 -8.75 -16.27 -11.80
C PHE A 91 -7.77 -17.21 -12.50
N GLY A 92 -6.60 -16.69 -12.86
CA GLY A 92 -5.59 -17.43 -13.60
C GLY A 92 -4.26 -16.69 -13.55
N ASP A 93 -3.33 -17.27 -12.81
CA ASP A 93 -1.90 -17.01 -12.71
C ASP A 93 -1.25 -16.19 -13.86
N THR A 94 -0.56 -15.10 -13.50
CA THR A 94 0.72 -14.72 -14.14
C THR A 94 1.59 -13.92 -13.16
N GLY A 95 2.89 -14.25 -13.09
CA GLY A 95 3.83 -13.67 -12.13
C GLY A 95 4.17 -12.19 -12.33
N ARG A 96 4.43 -11.52 -11.19
CA ARG A 96 5.09 -10.19 -11.00
C ARG A 96 5.23 -9.29 -12.24
N SER A 97 4.11 -8.78 -12.74
CA SER A 97 4.06 -7.57 -13.56
C SER A 97 3.61 -6.38 -12.69
N GLY A 98 4.58 -5.66 -12.12
CA GLY A 98 4.30 -4.43 -11.38
C GLY A 98 3.68 -3.37 -12.31
N LEU A 99 2.51 -2.83 -11.93
CA LEU A 99 1.92 -1.68 -12.64
C LEU A 99 2.72 -0.41 -12.34
N TYR A 100 3.69 -0.08 -13.19
CA TYR A 100 4.41 1.19 -13.11
C TYR A 100 3.55 2.33 -13.68
N TRP A 101 2.98 3.14 -12.78
CA TRP A 101 2.33 4.41 -13.13
C TRP A 101 3.40 5.49 -13.36
N LEU A 102 3.56 5.98 -14.59
CA LEU A 102 4.27 7.23 -14.82
C LEU A 102 3.38 8.41 -14.44
N ARG A 103 3.86 9.25 -13.53
CA ARG A 103 3.30 10.61 -13.36
C ARG A 103 3.67 11.46 -14.56
N GLY A 104 2.68 12.13 -15.13
CA GLY A 104 2.93 13.20 -16.08
C GLY A 104 3.72 14.32 -15.40
N THR A 105 4.89 14.64 -15.94
CA THR A 105 5.68 15.80 -15.52
C THR A 105 5.13 17.05 -16.21
N SER A 106 4.81 18.09 -15.43
CA SER A 106 4.46 19.40 -16.00
C SER A 106 5.71 20.04 -16.60
N SER A 107 5.62 20.47 -17.86
CA SER A 107 6.70 21.16 -18.60
C SER A 107 6.21 22.55 -19.04
N THR A 108 7.09 23.55 -18.98
CA THR A 108 6.71 24.98 -19.01
C THR A 108 7.06 25.71 -20.32
N ARG A 109 7.46 25.03 -21.39
CA ARG A 109 7.96 25.66 -22.63
C ARG A 109 6.96 25.71 -23.81
N PRO A 110 6.65 26.90 -24.36
CA PRO A 110 5.92 27.06 -25.63
C PRO A 110 6.72 26.71 -26.91
N GLN A 111 8.04 26.48 -26.79
CA GLN A 111 8.91 26.02 -27.88
C GLN A 111 9.85 24.93 -27.32
N ALA A 112 9.75 23.72 -27.87
CA ALA A 112 10.43 22.54 -27.35
C ALA A 112 11.41 21.97 -28.38
N GLU A 113 12.70 22.16 -28.12
CA GLU A 113 13.74 21.22 -28.52
C GLU A 113 13.61 19.96 -27.63
N MET A 114 14.17 18.83 -28.08
CA MET A 114 13.98 17.57 -27.35
C MET A 114 14.63 17.60 -25.97
N LEU A 115 13.88 17.16 -24.96
CA LEU A 115 14.48 16.83 -23.68
C LEU A 115 15.28 15.52 -23.82
N PRO A 116 16.48 15.44 -23.21
CA PRO A 116 17.29 14.22 -23.17
C PRO A 116 16.57 13.05 -22.51
N VAL A 117 16.96 11.84 -22.88
CA VAL A 117 16.49 10.61 -22.21
C VAL A 117 16.94 10.63 -20.74
N ALA A 118 15.98 10.59 -19.82
CA ALA A 118 16.26 10.51 -18.39
C ALA A 118 17.00 9.20 -18.05
N PRO A 119 17.97 9.21 -17.12
CA PRO A 119 18.54 7.99 -16.61
C PRO A 119 17.48 7.13 -15.89
N PRO A 120 17.72 5.81 -15.73
CA PRO A 120 16.86 4.94 -14.94
C PRO A 120 16.56 5.56 -13.57
N SER A 121 15.29 5.87 -13.34
CA SER A 121 14.82 6.66 -12.21
C SER A 121 13.55 6.05 -11.63
N VAL A 122 13.43 6.13 -10.31
CA VAL A 122 12.30 5.59 -9.54
C VAL A 122 11.25 6.65 -9.21
N ALA A 123 11.58 7.92 -9.44
CA ALA A 123 10.65 9.03 -9.49
C ALA A 123 11.25 10.21 -10.27
N GLN A 124 10.37 11.08 -10.78
CA GLN A 124 10.72 12.33 -11.46
C GLN A 124 9.90 13.49 -10.89
N GLY A 125 10.47 14.69 -10.91
CA GLY A 125 9.82 15.90 -10.40
C GLY A 125 10.37 17.16 -11.04
N THR A 126 9.51 18.13 -11.29
CA THR A 126 9.88 19.40 -11.93
C THR A 126 10.00 20.50 -10.87
N THR A 127 11.11 21.23 -10.86
CA THR A 127 11.23 22.52 -10.15
C THR A 127 11.49 23.63 -11.16
N ARG A 128 11.54 24.88 -10.70
CA ARG A 128 11.98 26.03 -11.49
C ARG A 128 13.39 25.89 -12.06
N ALA A 129 14.25 25.07 -11.46
CA ALA A 129 15.61 24.82 -11.96
C ALA A 129 15.68 23.79 -13.10
N GLY A 130 14.64 22.96 -13.27
CA GLY A 130 14.58 21.95 -14.33
C GLY A 130 13.80 20.69 -13.95
N LEU A 131 13.96 19.65 -14.77
CA LEU A 131 13.41 18.32 -14.53
C LEU A 131 14.45 17.46 -13.81
N HIS A 132 14.08 16.92 -12.66
CA HIS A 132 14.90 16.04 -11.83
C HIS A 132 14.43 14.60 -11.96
N ALA A 133 15.40 13.68 -12.04
CA ALA A 133 15.21 12.24 -12.07
C ALA A 133 16.01 11.62 -10.92
N VAL A 134 15.33 10.90 -10.03
CA VAL A 134 15.94 10.29 -8.84
C VAL A 134 16.14 8.80 -9.07
N GLY A 135 17.38 8.31 -8.95
CA GLY A 135 17.74 6.89 -9.06
C GLY A 135 17.27 6.06 -7.87
N SER A 136 17.27 4.73 -8.01
CA SER A 136 16.86 3.80 -6.94
C SER A 136 17.77 3.85 -5.70
N ASP A 137 19.01 4.35 -5.86
CA ASP A 137 19.99 4.62 -4.82
C ASP A 137 19.85 6.02 -4.18
N GLY A 138 18.95 6.86 -4.70
CA GLY A 138 18.75 8.25 -4.28
C GLY A 138 19.66 9.27 -4.97
N ALA A 139 20.46 8.90 -5.97
CA ALA A 139 21.20 9.87 -6.77
C ALA A 139 20.24 10.76 -7.60
N ILE A 140 20.54 12.05 -7.75
CA ILE A 140 19.74 12.99 -8.56
C ILE A 140 20.50 13.36 -9.83
N ALA A 141 19.88 13.06 -10.97
CA ALA A 141 20.21 13.69 -12.25
C ALA A 141 19.20 14.81 -12.54
N ARG A 142 19.68 15.94 -13.07
CA ARG A 142 18.85 17.06 -13.48
C ARG A 142 19.17 17.46 -14.91
N VAL A 143 18.14 17.71 -15.71
CA VAL A 143 18.26 18.51 -16.92
C VAL A 143 17.71 19.90 -16.60
N ASP A 144 18.57 20.91 -16.74
CA ASP A 144 18.17 22.31 -16.64
C ASP A 144 17.26 22.63 -17.85
N PHE A 145 16.30 23.56 -17.76
CA PHE A 145 15.39 23.79 -18.90
C PHE A 145 16.08 24.25 -20.19
N ASP A 146 17.27 24.85 -20.09
CA ASP A 146 18.15 25.25 -21.21
C ASP A 146 19.22 24.18 -21.55
N GLY A 147 19.15 22.99 -20.94
CA GLY A 147 20.16 21.94 -21.06
C GLY A 147 19.79 20.83 -22.05
N GLU A 148 20.75 20.45 -22.91
CA GLU A 148 20.62 19.35 -23.86
C GLU A 148 20.77 17.95 -23.23
N ALA A 149 21.27 17.85 -21.99
CA ALA A 149 21.60 16.58 -21.34
C ALA A 149 21.26 16.55 -19.84
N PHE A 150 20.83 15.38 -19.35
CA PHE A 150 20.78 15.12 -17.91
C PHE A 150 22.20 15.10 -17.34
N THR A 151 22.45 15.93 -16.33
CA THR A 151 23.70 15.96 -15.57
C THR A 151 23.46 15.42 -14.17
N GLN A 152 24.35 14.56 -13.67
CA GLN A 152 24.28 14.16 -12.26
C GLN A 152 24.65 15.37 -11.40
N ARG A 153 23.69 15.86 -10.61
CA ARG A 153 23.87 17.05 -9.75
C ARG A 153 24.13 16.68 -8.30
N THR A 154 23.52 15.60 -7.81
CA THR A 154 23.63 15.17 -6.40
C THR A 154 23.91 13.67 -6.32
N PRO A 155 24.96 13.23 -5.60
CA PRO A 155 25.22 11.81 -5.37
C PRO A 155 24.19 11.20 -4.41
N ALA A 156 24.06 9.88 -4.43
CA ALA A 156 23.25 9.13 -3.47
C ALA A 156 23.62 9.47 -2.01
N PRO A 157 22.65 9.77 -1.12
CA PRO A 157 22.97 10.10 0.26
C PRO A 157 23.41 8.88 1.05
N ARG A 158 24.38 9.06 1.95
CA ARG A 158 24.89 7.97 2.79
C ARG A 158 23.77 7.41 3.68
N GLY A 159 23.49 6.12 3.52
CA GLY A 159 22.45 5.44 4.31
C GLY A 159 21.04 5.56 3.74
N PHE A 160 20.90 6.00 2.48
CA PHE A 160 19.66 5.83 1.73
C PHE A 160 19.42 4.34 1.43
N PRO A 161 18.30 3.73 1.88
CA PRO A 161 17.96 2.38 1.48
C PRO A 161 17.43 2.38 0.04
N ALA A 162 18.02 1.51 -0.79
CA ALA A 162 17.65 1.37 -2.19
C ALA A 162 16.18 0.94 -2.34
N ARG A 163 15.46 1.62 -3.23
CA ARG A 163 14.00 1.47 -3.37
C ARG A 163 13.49 1.82 -4.77
N GLU A 164 12.32 1.31 -5.10
CA GLU A 164 11.51 1.57 -6.29
C GLU A 164 10.20 2.28 -5.92
N SER A 165 9.47 2.78 -6.92
CA SER A 165 8.12 3.39 -6.80
C SER A 165 7.98 4.33 -5.59
N THR A 166 8.98 5.21 -5.42
CA THR A 166 9.07 6.14 -4.29
C THR A 166 8.13 7.34 -4.48
N CYS A 167 7.69 7.93 -3.38
CA CYS A 167 6.81 9.10 -3.44
C CYS A 167 7.68 10.37 -3.44
N LEU A 168 7.87 10.95 -4.62
CA LEU A 168 8.56 12.23 -4.81
C LEU A 168 7.54 13.36 -5.03
N GLY A 169 7.78 14.50 -4.41
CA GLY A 169 7.15 15.77 -4.76
C GLY A 169 8.17 16.90 -4.83
N ALA A 170 7.77 17.99 -5.47
CA ALA A 170 8.60 19.16 -5.68
C ALA A 170 7.97 20.42 -5.05
N ASP A 171 8.82 21.25 -4.45
CA ASP A 171 8.59 22.67 -4.22
C ASP A 171 9.14 23.42 -5.43
N TYR A 172 8.24 23.82 -6.33
CA TYR A 172 8.61 24.35 -7.63
C TYR A 172 9.43 25.63 -7.52
N GLU A 173 9.01 26.59 -6.68
CA GLU A 173 9.70 27.86 -6.49
C GLU A 173 10.91 27.75 -5.56
N GLY A 174 10.87 26.86 -4.56
CA GLY A 174 11.99 26.67 -3.62
C GLY A 174 13.18 25.86 -4.14
N ASP A 175 13.06 25.22 -5.31
CA ASP A 175 14.00 24.21 -5.83
C ASP A 175 14.33 23.10 -4.81
N ARG A 176 13.27 22.55 -4.20
CA ARG A 176 13.37 21.47 -3.21
C ARG A 176 12.59 20.24 -3.64
N LEU A 177 13.11 19.06 -3.33
CA LEU A 177 12.43 17.78 -3.55
C LEU A 177 12.29 17.04 -2.23
N LEU A 178 11.07 16.62 -1.90
CA LEU A 178 10.83 15.71 -0.79
C LEU A 178 10.58 14.31 -1.34
N LEU A 179 11.38 13.34 -0.87
CA LEU A 179 11.24 11.92 -1.16
C LEU A 179 10.82 11.19 0.12
N VAL A 180 9.72 10.46 0.05
CA VAL A 180 9.19 9.66 1.17
C VAL A 180 8.83 8.25 0.71
N SER A 181 9.05 7.28 1.60
CA SER A 181 8.59 5.90 1.44
C SER A 181 8.99 5.20 0.13
N GLY A 182 8.15 4.34 -0.45
CA GLY A 182 8.46 3.49 -1.63
C GLY A 182 8.53 1.98 -1.32
N VAL A 183 8.91 1.18 -2.33
CA VAL A 183 9.11 -0.28 -2.20
C VAL A 183 10.62 -0.55 -2.09
N PRO A 184 11.15 -1.17 -1.02
CA PRO A 184 12.58 -1.48 -0.96
C PRO A 184 12.99 -2.44 -2.10
N SER A 185 14.20 -2.29 -2.64
CA SER A 185 14.72 -3.15 -3.73
C SER A 185 15.06 -4.59 -3.29
N GLY A 186 14.59 -5.01 -2.12
CA GLY A 186 14.68 -6.36 -1.58
C GLY A 186 13.52 -6.59 -0.60
N TYR A 187 13.32 -7.83 -0.16
CA TYR A 187 12.21 -8.16 0.76
C TYR A 187 12.35 -7.41 2.09
N GLY A 188 11.36 -6.57 2.42
CA GLY A 188 11.34 -5.78 3.65
C GLY A 188 10.12 -4.86 3.75
N PRO A 189 9.88 -4.25 4.93
CA PRO A 189 8.83 -3.27 5.09
C PRO A 189 9.11 -2.01 4.28
N PHE A 190 8.06 -1.33 3.82
CA PHE A 190 8.19 -0.04 3.15
C PHE A 190 8.90 0.97 4.08
N PRO A 191 9.96 1.67 3.62
CA PRO A 191 10.67 2.63 4.44
C PRO A 191 9.73 3.75 4.93
N LYS A 192 9.96 4.19 6.17
CA LYS A 192 9.23 5.29 6.84
C LYS A 192 10.07 6.56 6.95
N ASP A 193 11.16 6.65 6.19
CA ASP A 193 12.01 7.83 6.18
C ASP A 193 11.54 8.88 5.18
N ALA A 194 12.00 10.11 5.44
CA ALA A 194 11.82 11.26 4.56
C ALA A 194 13.19 11.89 4.30
N TRP A 195 13.48 12.16 3.03
CA TRP A 195 14.70 12.79 2.57
C TRP A 195 14.33 14.06 1.81
N LEU A 196 14.96 15.18 2.17
CA LEU A 196 14.80 16.47 1.53
C LEU A 196 16.07 16.80 0.75
N ALA A 197 15.96 16.96 -0.57
CA ALA A 197 16.99 17.57 -1.38
C ALA A 197 16.70 19.07 -1.51
N ALA A 198 17.67 19.91 -1.17
CA ALA A 198 17.60 21.36 -1.35
C ALA A 198 19.00 21.90 -1.68
N ASN A 199 19.10 22.87 -2.58
CA ASN A 199 20.39 23.45 -3.01
C ASN A 199 21.42 22.42 -3.52
N GLY A 200 20.96 21.28 -4.05
CA GLY A 200 21.82 20.18 -4.51
C GLY A 200 22.36 19.25 -3.41
N GLU A 201 21.95 19.42 -2.15
CA GLU A 201 22.34 18.55 -1.03
C GLU A 201 21.14 17.77 -0.47
N TRP A 202 21.37 16.52 -0.09
CA TRP A 202 20.39 15.67 0.60
C TRP A 202 20.50 15.78 2.11
N SER A 203 19.36 15.87 2.80
CA SER A 203 19.23 15.74 4.25
C SER A 203 18.17 14.71 4.62
N LYS A 204 18.45 13.89 5.64
CA LYS A 204 17.43 12.99 6.23
C LYS A 204 16.65 13.77 7.27
N LEU A 205 15.33 13.88 7.10
CA LEU A 205 14.47 14.56 8.06
C LEU A 205 14.19 13.66 9.28
N THR A 206 14.26 14.23 10.47
CA THR A 206 13.85 13.57 11.72
C THR A 206 12.46 14.06 12.09
N LEU A 207 11.44 13.38 11.54
CA LEU A 207 10.03 13.76 11.67
C LEU A 207 9.39 13.05 12.87
N THR A 208 8.54 13.78 13.60
CA THR A 208 7.67 13.21 14.64
C THR A 208 6.29 12.82 14.09
N GLY A 209 5.53 12.01 14.82
CA GLY A 209 4.22 11.51 14.37
C GLY A 209 4.32 10.25 13.51
N THR A 210 3.18 9.76 13.01
CA THR A 210 3.12 8.52 12.23
C THR A 210 3.54 8.78 10.79
N ALA A 211 4.76 8.37 10.44
CA ALA A 211 5.29 8.49 9.08
C ALA A 211 4.60 7.52 8.11
N PRO A 212 4.29 7.96 6.87
CA PRO A 212 3.64 7.12 5.87
C PRO A 212 4.55 5.98 5.40
N ALA A 213 3.96 4.81 5.20
CA ALA A 213 4.56 3.62 4.61
C ALA A 213 3.76 3.22 3.37
N LEU A 214 3.97 3.96 2.27
CA LEU A 214 3.17 3.91 1.06
C LEU A 214 4.06 3.89 -0.20
N THR A 215 3.62 3.19 -1.24
CA THR A 215 4.11 3.37 -2.61
C THR A 215 3.08 4.10 -3.46
N GLU A 216 3.47 4.64 -4.61
CA GLU A 216 2.59 5.32 -5.59
C GLU A 216 1.84 6.59 -5.09
N ALA A 217 1.99 7.02 -3.82
CA ALA A 217 1.25 8.13 -3.22
C ALA A 217 1.66 9.50 -3.78
N ALA A 218 0.68 10.31 -4.20
CA ALA A 218 0.90 11.63 -4.77
C ALA A 218 1.47 12.58 -3.71
N LEU A 219 2.54 13.32 -4.03
CA LEU A 219 3.23 14.25 -3.14
C LEU A 219 3.43 15.61 -3.82
N THR A 220 3.08 16.70 -3.13
CA THR A 220 3.26 18.07 -3.61
C THR A 220 3.51 19.03 -2.45
N TYR A 221 4.05 20.21 -2.73
CA TYR A 221 4.26 21.27 -1.73
C TYR A 221 3.19 22.36 -1.85
N ASP A 222 2.44 22.59 -0.77
CA ASP A 222 1.50 23.70 -0.64
C ASP A 222 2.24 24.91 -0.09
N ALA A 223 2.67 25.80 -0.99
CA ALA A 223 3.50 26.94 -0.65
C ALA A 223 2.76 27.97 0.23
N ALA A 224 1.44 28.07 0.07
CA ALA A 224 0.61 28.99 0.84
C ALA A 224 0.48 28.60 2.32
N ARG A 225 0.47 27.29 2.62
CA ARG A 225 0.46 26.76 3.99
C ARG A 225 1.83 26.31 4.50
N ALA A 226 2.85 26.34 3.64
CA ALA A 226 4.20 25.84 3.89
C ALA A 226 4.21 24.39 4.41
N VAL A 227 3.44 23.50 3.76
CA VAL A 227 3.36 22.07 4.09
C VAL A 227 3.48 21.19 2.86
N TRP A 228 4.11 20.04 3.03
CA TRP A 228 4.04 18.96 2.06
C TRP A 228 2.77 18.14 2.30
N ILE A 229 2.06 17.80 1.22
CA ILE A 229 0.86 16.97 1.26
C ILE A 229 1.19 15.66 0.57
N LEU A 230 0.91 14.53 1.22
CA LEU A 230 0.96 13.19 0.64
C LEU A 230 -0.45 12.59 0.68
N ALA A 231 -0.98 12.17 -0.45
CA ALA A 231 -2.31 11.55 -0.54
C ALA A 231 -2.26 10.26 -1.37
N SER A 232 -3.25 9.40 -1.22
CA SER A 232 -3.35 8.14 -1.99
C SER A 232 -2.18 7.19 -1.72
N GLY A 233 -1.81 6.38 -2.70
CA GLY A 233 -0.80 5.34 -2.66
C GLY A 233 -1.35 3.98 -2.31
N ARG A 234 -0.44 3.05 -2.08
CA ARG A 234 -0.74 1.69 -1.61
C ARG A 234 0.12 1.32 -0.42
N ASP A 235 -0.43 0.58 0.53
CA ASP A 235 0.33 -0.01 1.62
C ASP A 235 1.12 -1.27 1.16
N LYS A 236 1.83 -1.92 2.11
CA LYS A 236 2.58 -3.17 1.87
C LYS A 236 1.72 -4.34 1.34
N ALA A 237 0.40 -4.29 1.54
CA ALA A 237 -0.58 -5.27 1.06
C ALA A 237 -1.28 -4.79 -0.23
N TYR A 238 -0.72 -3.77 -0.90
CA TYR A 238 -1.23 -3.14 -2.12
C TYR A 238 -2.62 -2.50 -2.00
N ARG A 239 -3.10 -2.25 -0.78
CA ARG A 239 -4.42 -1.63 -0.53
C ARG A 239 -4.31 -0.10 -0.62
N SER A 240 -5.32 0.53 -1.21
CA SER A 240 -5.37 1.99 -1.38
C SER A 240 -5.23 2.74 -0.05
N GLY A 241 -4.37 3.76 -0.03
CA GLY A 241 -4.14 4.61 1.14
C GLY A 241 -5.38 5.42 1.52
N THR A 242 -5.98 5.09 2.66
CA THR A 242 -7.19 5.75 3.22
C THR A 242 -6.91 7.06 3.96
N LYS A 243 -5.65 7.52 3.97
CA LYS A 243 -5.18 8.70 4.69
C LYS A 243 -4.51 9.72 3.77
N THR A 244 -4.69 11.00 4.10
CA THR A 244 -3.89 12.12 3.60
C THR A 244 -2.97 12.56 4.72
N PHE A 245 -1.69 12.77 4.42
CA PHE A 245 -0.67 13.18 5.38
C PHE A 245 -0.19 14.60 5.05
N GLU A 246 0.06 15.39 6.08
CA GLU A 246 0.70 16.71 5.98
C GLU A 246 1.99 16.73 6.81
N THR A 247 3.05 17.38 6.33
CA THR A 247 4.25 17.66 7.12
C THR A 247 4.79 19.06 6.91
N ASP A 248 5.18 19.70 8.02
CA ASP A 248 5.88 20.99 8.12
C ASP A 248 7.42 20.80 8.21
N GLU A 249 7.92 19.65 7.72
CA GLU A 249 9.31 19.19 7.84
C GLU A 249 9.79 18.93 9.28
N LYS A 250 8.87 18.92 10.27
CA LYS A 250 9.14 18.56 11.68
C LYS A 250 8.20 17.47 12.20
N ARG A 251 6.97 17.43 11.70
CA ARG A 251 5.95 16.49 12.15
C ARG A 251 4.99 16.08 11.05
N TRP A 252 4.82 14.77 10.90
CA TRP A 252 3.66 14.20 10.22
C TRP A 252 2.38 14.38 11.04
N LYS A 253 1.34 14.83 10.36
CA LYS A 253 -0.06 14.69 10.75
C LYS A 253 -0.70 13.77 9.71
N SER A 254 -1.60 12.88 10.12
CA SER A 254 -2.44 12.13 9.18
C SER A 254 -3.91 12.37 9.48
N TYR A 255 -4.70 12.38 8.42
CA TYR A 255 -6.14 12.60 8.44
C TYR A 255 -6.80 11.55 7.53
N PRO A 256 -8.02 11.07 7.83
CA PRO A 256 -8.79 10.27 6.89
C PRO A 256 -8.98 11.04 5.58
N SER A 257 -8.70 10.42 4.43
CA SER A 257 -8.97 11.02 3.13
C SER A 257 -10.47 11.05 2.88
N ARG A 258 -11.04 12.23 2.69
CA ARG A 258 -12.48 12.43 2.43
C ARG A 258 -12.66 13.16 1.11
N PHE A 259 -12.88 12.39 0.04
CA PHE A 259 -13.25 12.90 -1.27
C PHE A 259 -14.76 13.14 -1.29
N VAL A 260 -15.16 14.41 -1.43
CA VAL A 260 -16.55 14.85 -1.32
C VAL A 260 -17.00 15.71 -2.49
N ASP A 261 -18.28 15.70 -2.80
CA ASP A 261 -18.89 16.58 -3.81
C ASP A 261 -19.13 18.02 -3.28
N ALA A 262 -19.89 18.82 -4.03
CA ALA A 262 -20.23 20.19 -3.61
C ALA A 262 -21.12 20.18 -2.34
N GLU A 263 -22.02 19.21 -2.24
CA GLU A 263 -22.97 18.98 -1.16
C GLU A 263 -22.31 18.34 0.09
N GLY A 264 -21.12 17.76 -0.04
CA GLY A 264 -20.36 17.11 1.02
C GLY A 264 -20.61 15.59 1.17
N GLN A 265 -21.28 14.95 0.20
CA GLN A 265 -21.41 13.50 0.11
C GLN A 265 -20.07 12.89 -0.34
N GLU A 266 -19.74 11.68 0.14
CA GLU A 266 -18.50 11.01 -0.26
C GLU A 266 -18.59 10.41 -1.66
N THR A 267 -17.58 10.67 -2.50
CA THR A 267 -17.58 10.34 -3.92
C THR A 267 -17.04 8.95 -4.26
N GLY A 268 -16.48 8.25 -3.26
CA GLY A 268 -15.85 6.93 -3.44
C GLY A 268 -14.50 6.94 -4.17
N ALA A 269 -13.88 8.10 -4.43
CA ALA A 269 -12.52 8.14 -4.98
C ALA A 269 -11.51 7.60 -3.94
N THR A 270 -10.62 6.70 -4.38
CA THR A 270 -9.64 6.02 -3.51
C THR A 270 -8.19 6.25 -3.94
N HIS A 271 -7.96 6.80 -5.14
CA HIS A 271 -6.62 7.02 -5.69
C HIS A 271 -6.47 8.40 -6.32
N VAL A 272 -5.47 9.17 -5.87
CA VAL A 272 -4.96 10.41 -6.48
C VAL A 272 -3.75 10.05 -7.36
N GLY A 273 -3.86 10.25 -8.67
CA GLY A 273 -2.77 9.95 -9.63
C GLY A 273 -1.87 11.15 -9.94
N LEU A 274 -2.44 12.36 -9.93
CA LEU A 274 -1.75 13.63 -10.15
C LEU A 274 -2.10 14.61 -9.01
N MET A 275 -1.14 15.41 -8.54
CA MET A 275 -1.37 16.42 -7.52
C MET A 275 -0.44 17.62 -7.72
N VAL A 276 -1.01 18.82 -7.75
CA VAL A 276 -0.34 20.06 -8.18
C VAL A 276 -0.76 21.23 -7.28
N HIS A 277 0.19 22.12 -6.98
CA HIS A 277 -0.09 23.40 -6.33
C HIS A 277 -0.19 24.51 -7.40
N ASP A 278 -1.35 25.14 -7.50
CA ASP A 278 -1.62 26.29 -8.36
C ASP A 278 -1.22 27.58 -7.62
N ALA A 279 -0.01 28.06 -7.89
CA ALA A 279 0.52 29.28 -7.28
C ALA A 279 -0.36 30.54 -7.48
N PRO A 280 -1.01 30.78 -8.63
CA PRO A 280 -1.89 31.94 -8.83
C PRO A 280 -3.07 32.03 -7.85
N THR A 281 -3.70 30.91 -7.51
CA THR A 281 -4.82 30.89 -6.54
C THR A 281 -4.45 30.39 -5.16
N ALA A 282 -3.18 30.03 -4.93
CA ALA A 282 -2.70 29.43 -3.68
C ALA A 282 -3.49 28.15 -3.28
N GLN A 283 -3.96 27.39 -4.27
CA GLN A 283 -4.74 26.16 -4.06
C GLN A 283 -3.96 24.92 -4.49
N THR A 284 -4.07 23.85 -3.69
CA THR A 284 -3.61 22.52 -4.09
C THR A 284 -4.78 21.73 -4.67
N PHE A 285 -4.60 21.09 -5.81
CA PHE A 285 -5.60 20.21 -6.42
C PHE A 285 -4.97 18.87 -6.86
N GLY A 286 -5.82 17.87 -7.13
CA GLY A 286 -5.38 16.60 -7.68
C GLY A 286 -6.45 15.94 -8.56
N LEU A 287 -6.00 15.04 -9.42
CA LEU A 287 -6.86 14.12 -10.17
C LEU A 287 -7.01 12.85 -9.35
N ALA A 288 -8.23 12.54 -8.94
CA ALA A 288 -8.52 11.33 -8.20
C ALA A 288 -9.71 10.57 -8.76
N GLY A 289 -9.64 9.25 -8.76
CA GLY A 289 -10.57 8.41 -9.52
C GLY A 289 -10.81 7.04 -8.92
N HIS A 290 -11.70 6.31 -9.58
CA HIS A 290 -12.01 4.90 -9.30
C HIS A 290 -12.29 4.18 -10.63
N TYR A 291 -11.32 3.39 -11.09
CA TYR A 291 -11.35 2.45 -12.23
C TYR A 291 -11.59 3.01 -13.65
N ALA A 292 -12.43 4.04 -13.85
CA ALA A 292 -12.82 4.50 -15.20
C ALA A 292 -13.06 6.02 -15.36
N MET A 293 -13.16 6.77 -14.26
CA MET A 293 -13.30 8.23 -14.28
C MET A 293 -12.34 8.83 -13.27
N ASP A 294 -11.65 9.89 -13.69
CA ASP A 294 -10.92 10.78 -12.78
C ASP A 294 -11.80 12.00 -12.50
N ARG A 295 -11.46 12.72 -11.44
CA ARG A 295 -12.18 13.91 -10.99
C ARG A 295 -11.16 14.90 -10.48
N VAL A 296 -11.34 16.17 -10.81
CA VAL A 296 -10.52 17.25 -10.25
C VAL A 296 -11.04 17.56 -8.85
N TYR A 297 -10.22 17.35 -7.83
CA TYR A 297 -10.51 17.75 -6.45
C TYR A 297 -9.56 18.85 -5.99
N VAL A 298 -10.08 19.85 -5.29
CA VAL A 298 -9.29 20.85 -4.56
C VAL A 298 -9.15 20.39 -3.11
N TYR A 299 -7.92 20.42 -2.59
CA TYR A 299 -7.64 20.09 -1.21
C TYR A 299 -7.98 21.27 -0.29
N GLU A 300 -8.86 21.06 0.68
CA GLU A 300 -9.28 22.08 1.65
C GLU A 300 -8.46 22.05 2.95
N GLY A 301 -7.57 21.06 3.10
CA GLY A 301 -6.82 20.77 4.33
C GLY A 301 -7.45 19.65 5.14
N GLU A 302 -6.70 19.17 6.14
CA GLU A 302 -7.15 18.14 7.12
C GLU A 302 -7.80 16.89 6.49
N GLY A 303 -7.30 16.46 5.32
CA GLY A 303 -7.79 15.28 4.59
C GLY A 303 -9.02 15.50 3.70
N VAL A 304 -9.59 16.72 3.63
CA VAL A 304 -10.78 17.02 2.83
C VAL A 304 -10.41 17.40 1.39
N TRP A 305 -10.98 16.67 0.44
CA TRP A 305 -10.81 16.83 -1.01
C TRP A 305 -12.17 17.14 -1.63
N ARG A 306 -12.41 18.37 -2.09
CA ARG A 306 -13.70 18.78 -2.66
C ARG A 306 -13.70 18.75 -4.18
N LEU A 307 -14.69 18.08 -4.76
CA LEU A 307 -14.91 17.98 -6.20
C LEU A 307 -15.07 19.36 -6.83
N LEU A 308 -14.36 19.56 -7.93
CA LEU A 308 -14.44 20.73 -8.79
C LEU A 308 -15.15 20.39 -10.11
N CYS A 309 -14.83 19.25 -10.71
CA CYS A 309 -15.51 18.67 -11.88
C CYS A 309 -15.10 17.22 -12.15
N ASP A 310 -15.90 16.50 -12.94
CA ASP A 310 -15.56 15.19 -13.51
C ASP A 310 -14.63 15.32 -14.74
N THR A 311 -13.75 14.33 -14.95
CA THR A 311 -12.94 14.18 -16.16
C THR A 311 -12.90 12.72 -16.63
N PRO A 312 -12.64 12.45 -17.91
CA PRO A 312 -12.17 11.13 -18.33
C PRO A 312 -10.88 10.73 -17.59
N ALA A 313 -10.61 9.43 -17.50
CA ALA A 313 -9.44 8.92 -16.79
C ALA A 313 -8.11 9.23 -17.51
N GLY A 314 -7.13 9.69 -16.74
CA GLY A 314 -5.81 10.10 -17.21
C GLY A 314 -5.77 11.51 -17.80
N GLY A 315 -4.62 12.17 -17.68
CA GLY A 315 -4.37 13.47 -18.30
C GLY A 315 -2.98 14.03 -17.98
N ALA A 316 -2.56 15.02 -18.75
CA ALA A 316 -1.35 15.81 -18.50
C ALA A 316 -1.75 17.25 -18.18
N PHE A 317 -1.16 17.84 -17.14
CA PHE A 317 -1.43 19.22 -16.74
C PHE A 317 -0.27 20.14 -17.14
N ASP A 318 -0.61 21.18 -17.90
CA ASP A 318 0.29 22.30 -18.19
C ASP A 318 0.06 23.39 -17.13
N VAL A 319 1.08 23.63 -16.30
CA VAL A 319 1.06 24.63 -15.22
C VAL A 319 1.10 26.07 -15.75
N THR A 320 1.65 26.30 -16.95
CA THR A 320 1.73 27.62 -17.58
C THR A 320 0.37 28.07 -18.11
N THR A 321 -0.33 27.18 -18.81
CA THR A 321 -1.69 27.44 -19.34
C THR A 321 -2.81 27.02 -18.37
N ARG A 322 -2.45 26.46 -17.21
CA ARG A 322 -3.36 25.93 -16.16
C ARG A 322 -4.43 25.00 -16.74
N THR A 323 -4.05 24.25 -17.78
CA THR A 323 -4.94 23.43 -18.59
C THR A 323 -4.61 21.96 -18.41
N LEU A 324 -5.63 21.15 -18.15
CA LEU A 324 -5.55 19.70 -18.19
C LEU A 324 -5.89 19.22 -19.61
N ALA A 325 -5.10 18.31 -20.16
CA ALA A 325 -5.33 17.72 -21.48
C ALA A 325 -5.34 16.18 -21.41
N TRP A 326 -6.30 15.55 -22.10
CA TRP A 326 -6.38 14.09 -22.23
C TRP A 326 -6.83 13.71 -23.65
N ARG A 327 -6.66 12.43 -24.00
CA ARG A 327 -7.09 11.91 -25.31
C ARG A 327 -8.50 11.35 -25.23
N GLU A 328 -9.33 11.70 -26.19
CA GLU A 328 -10.70 11.21 -26.33
C GLU A 328 -10.90 10.64 -27.74
N GLY A 329 -10.74 9.32 -27.86
CA GLY A 329 -10.74 8.60 -29.13
C GLY A 329 -9.64 9.09 -30.08
N ALA A 330 -10.03 9.87 -31.08
CA ALA A 330 -9.13 10.51 -32.04
C ALA A 330 -8.52 11.82 -31.50
N GLY A 331 -9.33 12.59 -30.76
CA GLY A 331 -9.04 13.97 -30.35
C GLY A 331 -8.18 14.08 -29.09
N VAL A 332 -7.71 15.29 -28.82
CA VAL A 332 -7.38 15.72 -27.45
C VAL A 332 -8.44 16.71 -27.01
N THR A 333 -8.98 16.46 -25.82
CA THR A 333 -9.91 17.33 -25.12
C THR A 333 -9.12 18.05 -24.03
N THR A 334 -9.45 19.31 -23.79
CA THR A 334 -8.81 20.14 -22.77
C THR A 334 -9.83 20.70 -21.78
N LEU A 335 -9.37 20.94 -20.56
CA LEU A 335 -10.12 21.58 -19.48
C LEU A 335 -9.27 22.71 -18.91
N ASP A 336 -9.80 23.93 -18.95
CA ASP A 336 -9.24 25.09 -18.25
C ASP A 336 -9.51 24.96 -16.74
N VAL A 337 -8.60 24.26 -16.06
CA VAL A 337 -8.64 24.11 -14.59
C VAL A 337 -8.36 25.45 -13.92
N GLY A 338 -7.57 26.32 -14.54
CA GLY A 338 -7.27 27.67 -14.05
C GLY A 338 -8.53 28.49 -13.81
N SER A 339 -9.41 28.61 -14.80
CA SER A 339 -10.69 29.32 -14.65
C SER A 339 -11.59 28.73 -13.55
N LEU A 340 -11.58 27.41 -13.35
CA LEU A 340 -12.33 26.76 -12.27
C LEU A 340 -11.75 27.08 -10.88
N LEU A 341 -10.42 27.10 -10.76
CA LEU A 341 -9.72 27.48 -9.54
C LEU A 341 -9.92 28.96 -9.21
N ASP A 342 -9.89 29.84 -10.22
CA ASP A 342 -10.09 31.29 -10.07
C ASP A 342 -11.52 31.61 -9.60
N ALA A 343 -12.53 31.00 -10.23
CA ALA A 343 -13.94 31.16 -9.83
C ALA A 343 -14.17 30.70 -8.38
N ARG A 344 -13.50 29.62 -7.97
CA ARG A 344 -13.53 29.12 -6.60
C ARG A 344 -12.83 30.04 -5.61
N ALA A 345 -11.66 30.58 -5.95
CA ALA A 345 -10.93 31.53 -5.13
C ALA A 345 -11.74 32.83 -4.90
N ALA A 346 -12.35 33.37 -5.96
CA ALA A 346 -13.26 34.51 -5.87
C ALA A 346 -14.46 34.24 -4.95
N SER A 347 -15.06 33.05 -5.06
CA SER A 347 -16.18 32.62 -4.20
C SER A 347 -15.80 32.54 -2.72
N ARG A 348 -14.57 32.10 -2.40
CA ARG A 348 -14.07 32.08 -1.01
C ARG A 348 -13.90 33.50 -0.44
N HIS A 349 -13.31 34.41 -1.20
CA HIS A 349 -13.13 35.80 -0.74
C HIS A 349 -14.48 36.50 -0.49
N ALA A 350 -15.49 36.27 -1.34
CA ALA A 350 -16.83 36.79 -1.10
C ALA A 350 -17.43 36.32 0.24
N LEU A 351 -17.29 35.04 0.59
CA LEU A 351 -17.76 34.49 1.87
C LEU A 351 -16.98 35.04 3.07
N GLU A 352 -15.67 35.21 2.94
CA GLU A 352 -14.80 35.79 3.98
C GLU A 352 -15.13 37.29 4.22
N ASP A 353 -15.43 38.04 3.16
CA ASP A 353 -15.86 39.44 3.24
C ASP A 353 -17.28 39.60 3.82
N GLU A 354 -18.23 38.73 3.46
CA GLU A 354 -19.57 38.70 4.06
C GLU A 354 -19.50 38.39 5.56
N ALA A 355 -18.73 37.37 5.97
CA ALA A 355 -18.55 37.02 7.37
C ALA A 355 -17.92 38.19 8.16
N THR A 356 -16.91 38.84 7.59
CA THR A 356 -16.25 40.02 8.19
C THR A 356 -17.20 41.22 8.29
N THR A 357 -18.09 41.40 7.32
CA THR A 357 -19.08 42.48 7.29
C THR A 357 -20.20 42.25 8.31
N GLN A 358 -20.67 41.01 8.47
CA GLN A 358 -21.64 40.64 9.51
C GLN A 358 -21.08 40.85 10.93
N ASP A 359 -19.82 40.47 11.21
CA ASP A 359 -19.20 40.72 12.51
C ASP A 359 -19.06 42.23 12.80
N LYS A 360 -18.60 43.02 11.82
CA LYS A 360 -18.54 44.49 11.94
C LYS A 360 -19.92 45.10 12.21
N GLY A 361 -20.96 44.68 11.49
CA GLY A 361 -22.34 45.13 11.71
C GLY A 361 -22.83 44.84 13.13
N ARG A 362 -22.60 43.61 13.62
CA ARG A 362 -22.94 43.19 14.99
C ARG A 362 -22.17 43.99 16.05
N ARG A 363 -20.91 44.34 15.77
CA ARG A 363 -20.03 45.10 16.69
C ARG A 363 -20.36 46.59 16.73
N VAL A 364 -20.91 47.16 15.66
CA VAL A 364 -21.38 48.56 15.61
C VAL A 364 -22.72 48.73 16.33
N GLN A 365 -23.65 47.77 16.23
CA GLN A 365 -24.93 47.83 16.96
C GLN A 365 -24.78 47.60 18.48
N GLY A 366 -23.67 47.00 18.95
CA GLY A 366 -23.45 46.68 20.36
C GLY A 366 -22.97 47.82 21.27
N LYS A 367 -22.91 49.08 20.81
CA LYS A 367 -22.20 50.17 21.52
C LYS A 367 -23.09 51.29 22.09
N GLY A 368 -24.37 51.03 22.35
CA GLY A 368 -25.31 52.04 22.85
C GLY A 368 -26.55 51.52 23.58
N ALA A 369 -26.38 50.86 24.74
CA ALA A 369 -27.44 50.75 25.76
C ALA A 369 -26.83 50.48 27.15
N ALA A 370 -27.40 51.08 28.19
CA ALA A 370 -26.90 51.00 29.56
C ALA A 370 -27.59 49.89 30.38
N LYS A 371 -27.11 49.70 31.62
CA LYS A 371 -27.69 48.88 32.70
C LYS A 371 -29.23 48.77 32.64
N GLY A 372 -29.73 47.54 32.53
CA GLY A 372 -31.14 47.19 32.70
C GLY A 372 -31.25 45.72 33.13
N SER A 373 -32.18 45.43 34.03
CA SER A 373 -32.37 44.11 34.64
C SER A 373 -33.04 43.09 33.71
N ALA A 374 -32.86 41.82 34.06
CA ALA A 374 -33.40 40.63 33.44
C ALA A 374 -34.85 40.71 32.91
N GLU A 375 -35.05 40.24 31.68
CA GLU A 375 -36.11 39.28 31.32
C GLU A 375 -35.71 38.54 30.02
N GLN A 376 -35.98 37.23 29.95
CA GLN A 376 -35.73 36.39 28.77
C GLN A 376 -37.05 35.78 28.31
N PRO A 377 -37.51 36.08 27.09
CA PRO A 377 -38.40 35.21 26.34
C PRO A 377 -37.75 34.72 25.03
N ASP A 378 -37.61 33.39 25.00
CA ASP A 378 -37.66 32.40 23.90
C ASP A 378 -37.81 32.82 22.41
N ARG A 379 -37.34 31.90 21.55
CA ARG A 379 -37.29 31.78 20.07
C ARG A 379 -35.89 31.99 19.47
N SER A 380 -35.16 30.97 19.03
CA SER A 380 -35.46 29.90 18.05
C SER A 380 -35.60 30.39 16.60
N ALA A 381 -34.45 30.49 15.90
CA ALA A 381 -34.25 29.94 14.56
C ALA A 381 -32.76 29.99 14.13
N ALA A 382 -32.22 28.83 13.76
CA ALA A 382 -31.02 28.55 12.96
C ALA A 382 -29.90 29.63 12.82
N SER A 383 -28.79 29.42 13.54
CA SER A 383 -27.43 29.69 13.03
C SER A 383 -26.77 28.34 12.70
N PRO A 384 -25.83 28.26 11.74
CA PRO A 384 -25.22 26.98 11.35
C PRO A 384 -24.49 26.34 12.53
N SER A 385 -24.60 25.02 12.66
CA SER A 385 -24.23 24.31 13.87
C SER A 385 -22.73 24.39 14.14
N ALA A 386 -22.37 24.96 15.29
CA ALA A 386 -21.12 24.60 15.94
C ALA A 386 -21.13 23.09 16.20
N THR A 387 -20.17 22.37 15.63
CA THR A 387 -19.96 20.94 15.88
C THR A 387 -19.71 20.73 17.37
N GLY A 388 -20.72 20.24 18.07
CA GLY A 388 -20.61 19.95 19.50
C GLY A 388 -19.51 18.92 19.74
N THR A 389 -18.61 19.17 20.69
CA THR A 389 -17.63 18.17 21.13
C THR A 389 -18.38 16.89 21.49
N PRO A 390 -18.11 15.76 20.84
CA PRO A 390 -18.89 14.54 21.03
C PRO A 390 -18.73 14.00 22.45
N ASP A 391 -19.75 13.30 22.92
CA ASP A 391 -19.80 12.78 24.30
C ASP A 391 -18.81 11.66 24.59
N ALA A 392 -18.24 11.06 23.54
CA ALA A 392 -17.08 10.18 23.63
C ALA A 392 -16.06 10.52 22.54
N VAL A 393 -14.78 10.36 22.86
CA VAL A 393 -13.65 10.51 21.94
C VAL A 393 -12.66 9.38 22.19
N TRP A 394 -12.30 8.69 21.11
CA TRP A 394 -11.27 7.64 21.11
C TRP A 394 -10.07 8.14 20.31
N LEU A 395 -8.89 8.03 20.90
CA LEU A 395 -7.63 8.46 20.32
C LEU A 395 -6.60 7.33 20.39
N ARG A 396 -5.80 7.18 19.33
CA ARG A 396 -4.66 6.28 19.24
C ARG A 396 -3.38 7.08 19.09
N TYR A 397 -2.28 6.60 19.66
CA TYR A 397 -0.93 7.15 19.47
C TYR A 397 -0.01 6.00 19.14
N GLN A 398 0.73 6.11 18.04
CA GLN A 398 1.70 5.11 17.63
C GLN A 398 2.99 5.76 17.16
N ASP A 399 4.10 5.35 17.78
CA ASP A 399 5.46 5.63 17.35
C ASP A 399 6.25 4.31 17.21
N GLU A 400 7.55 4.38 16.90
CA GLU A 400 8.42 3.21 16.73
C GLU A 400 8.52 2.30 17.97
N ARG A 401 8.10 2.76 19.16
CA ARG A 401 8.35 2.08 20.44
C ARG A 401 7.09 1.78 21.23
N THR A 402 5.99 2.48 20.96
CA THR A 402 4.79 2.47 21.77
C THR A 402 3.55 2.64 20.92
N ASP A 403 2.57 1.78 21.21
CA ASP A 403 1.21 1.86 20.69
C ASP A 403 0.27 2.02 21.89
N LYS A 404 -0.44 3.15 21.95
CA LYS A 404 -1.20 3.60 23.11
C LYS A 404 -2.60 4.02 22.68
N VAL A 405 -3.56 3.71 23.53
CA VAL A 405 -4.94 4.17 23.40
C VAL A 405 -5.30 5.14 24.52
N TRP A 406 -6.15 6.10 24.20
CA TRP A 406 -6.73 7.04 25.14
C TRP A 406 -8.19 7.31 24.76
N PHE A 407 -9.11 6.97 25.67
CA PHE A 407 -10.53 7.16 25.51
C PHE A 407 -11.01 8.15 26.57
N ALA A 408 -11.96 9.00 26.21
CA ALA A 408 -12.69 9.77 27.18
C ALA A 408 -14.18 9.78 26.83
N ARG A 409 -15.02 9.60 27.85
CA ARG A 409 -16.47 9.64 27.76
C ARG A 409 -17.03 10.55 28.84
N ARG A 410 -18.07 11.29 28.48
CA ARG A 410 -18.81 12.20 29.34
C ARG A 410 -20.21 11.64 29.60
N GLU A 411 -20.66 11.70 30.83
CA GLU A 411 -22.03 11.38 31.23
C GLU A 411 -22.53 12.50 32.16
N GLY A 412 -23.33 13.42 31.63
CA GLY A 412 -23.70 14.65 32.34
C GLY A 412 -22.46 15.45 32.75
N ALA A 413 -22.24 15.57 34.06
CA ALA A 413 -21.09 16.27 34.65
C ALA A 413 -19.90 15.33 35.01
N ALA A 414 -20.04 14.02 34.85
CA ALA A 414 -18.96 13.06 35.01
C ALA A 414 -18.13 12.96 33.72
N LEU A 415 -16.80 12.82 33.88
CA LEU A 415 -15.85 12.59 32.80
C LEU A 415 -14.96 11.40 33.14
N THR A 416 -15.14 10.29 32.42
CA THR A 416 -14.36 9.06 32.54
C THR A 416 -13.28 9.03 31.45
N VAL A 417 -12.05 8.70 31.84
CA VAL A 417 -10.90 8.61 30.95
C VAL A 417 -10.23 7.25 31.13
N ARG A 418 -10.04 6.51 30.02
CA ARG A 418 -9.38 5.21 29.98
C ARG A 418 -8.13 5.28 29.11
N PHE A 419 -7.02 4.68 29.52
CA PHE A 419 -5.77 4.76 28.76
C PHE A 419 -4.78 3.64 29.09
N GLY A 420 -3.92 3.30 28.14
CA GLY A 420 -2.91 2.26 28.32
C GLY A 420 -2.15 1.93 27.04
N LYS A 421 -1.32 0.88 27.10
CA LYS A 421 -0.74 0.27 25.90
C LYS A 421 -1.82 -0.58 25.22
N ARG A 422 -1.91 -0.53 23.89
CA ARG A 422 -2.85 -1.37 23.12
C ARG A 422 -2.54 -2.86 23.31
N GLY A 423 -3.58 -3.69 23.38
CA GLY A 423 -3.50 -5.11 23.74
C GLY A 423 -3.14 -5.39 25.22
N GLY A 424 -2.97 -4.36 26.05
CA GLY A 424 -2.69 -4.49 27.48
C GLY A 424 -3.84 -4.03 28.37
N THR A 425 -3.73 -4.26 29.68
CA THR A 425 -4.69 -3.77 30.68
C THR A 425 -4.72 -2.23 30.67
N LEU A 426 -5.90 -1.65 30.44
CA LEU A 426 -6.10 -0.20 30.49
C LEU A 426 -6.33 0.29 31.92
N GLN A 427 -5.81 1.47 32.23
CA GLN A 427 -6.13 2.21 33.44
C GLN A 427 -7.37 3.08 33.20
N GLU A 428 -8.17 3.30 34.25
CA GLU A 428 -9.39 4.10 34.19
C GLU A 428 -9.41 5.14 35.31
N LYS A 429 -9.94 6.33 35.01
CA LYS A 429 -10.17 7.41 35.98
C LYS A 429 -11.42 8.20 35.64
N THR A 430 -12.38 8.19 36.56
CA THR A 430 -13.55 9.08 36.52
C THR A 430 -13.27 10.34 37.33
N THR A 431 -13.71 11.50 36.83
CA THR A 431 -13.64 12.80 37.51
C THR A 431 -14.97 13.50 37.38
N GLU A 432 -15.59 13.84 38.51
CA GLU A 432 -16.86 14.56 38.54
C GLU A 432 -16.63 16.07 38.62
N LEU A 433 -17.40 16.83 37.83
CA LEU A 433 -17.26 18.27 37.69
C LEU A 433 -18.57 18.95 38.11
N LYS A 434 -18.51 20.26 38.41
CA LYS A 434 -19.67 20.98 38.96
C LYS A 434 -20.86 21.09 38.00
N THR A 435 -20.61 21.03 36.69
CA THR A 435 -21.64 21.12 35.64
C THR A 435 -21.21 20.36 34.39
N GLU A 436 -22.19 19.94 33.61
CA GLU A 436 -22.02 19.35 32.27
C GLU A 436 -21.19 20.23 31.33
N THR A 437 -21.42 21.55 31.32
CA THR A 437 -20.65 22.49 30.50
C THR A 437 -19.16 22.52 30.87
N LEU A 438 -18.83 22.33 32.15
CA LEU A 438 -17.43 22.22 32.59
C LEU A 438 -16.82 20.88 32.17
N ALA A 439 -17.58 19.79 32.18
CA ALA A 439 -17.14 18.49 31.66
C ALA A 439 -16.87 18.54 30.16
N GLN A 440 -17.75 19.15 29.36
CA GLN A 440 -17.56 19.33 27.93
C GLN A 440 -16.32 20.20 27.60
N LYS A 441 -16.14 21.33 28.31
CA LYS A 441 -14.95 22.18 28.16
C LYS A 441 -13.67 21.43 28.56
N ARG A 442 -13.71 20.60 29.61
CA ARG A 442 -12.56 19.80 30.04
C ARG A 442 -12.21 18.69 29.06
N LEU A 443 -13.21 17.99 28.51
CA LEU A 443 -13.04 16.99 27.45
C LEU A 443 -12.35 17.60 26.22
N GLY A 444 -12.90 18.70 25.67
CA GLY A 444 -12.29 19.38 24.51
C GLY A 444 -10.87 19.90 24.77
N SER A 445 -10.55 20.29 26.00
CA SER A 445 -9.19 20.65 26.41
C SER A 445 -8.24 19.43 26.42
N LEU A 446 -8.68 18.29 26.94
CA LEU A 446 -7.87 17.06 27.01
C LEU A 446 -7.64 16.47 25.62
N VAL A 447 -8.66 16.50 24.75
CA VAL A 447 -8.54 16.06 23.35
C VAL A 447 -7.50 16.91 22.62
N ARG A 448 -7.58 18.25 22.67
CA ARG A 448 -6.54 19.12 22.08
C ARG A 448 -5.15 18.87 22.64
N GLU A 449 -5.03 18.62 23.95
CA GLU A 449 -3.74 18.28 24.58
C GLU A 449 -3.16 16.96 24.02
N LYS A 450 -4.02 15.95 23.79
CA LYS A 450 -3.62 14.64 23.24
C LYS A 450 -3.28 14.71 21.76
N LEU A 451 -4.09 15.38 20.94
CA LEU A 451 -3.79 15.64 19.53
C LEU A 451 -2.48 16.43 19.39
N GLY A 452 -2.25 17.43 20.26
CA GLY A 452 -0.99 18.15 20.37
C GLY A 452 0.21 17.22 20.67
N LYS A 453 0.01 16.16 21.44
CA LYS A 453 1.03 15.12 21.77
C LYS A 453 1.22 14.04 20.71
N GLY A 454 0.58 14.13 19.54
CA GLY A 454 0.72 13.14 18.46
C GLY A 454 -0.35 12.07 18.42
N TYR A 455 -1.39 12.15 19.26
CA TYR A 455 -2.53 11.24 19.15
C TYR A 455 -3.37 11.61 17.91
N GLU A 456 -3.99 10.61 17.30
CA GLU A 456 -4.92 10.72 16.18
C GLU A 456 -6.30 10.22 16.61
N HIS A 457 -7.37 10.63 15.91
CA HIS A 457 -8.71 10.10 16.14
C HIS A 457 -8.82 8.65 15.66
N ALA A 458 -9.39 7.77 16.50
CA ALA A 458 -9.63 6.38 16.17
C ALA A 458 -11.10 6.17 15.74
N PRO A 459 -11.38 5.56 14.58
CA PRO A 459 -12.75 5.40 14.06
C PRO A 459 -13.57 4.29 14.76
N GLU A 460 -12.92 3.34 15.45
CA GLU A 460 -13.51 2.05 15.87
C GLU A 460 -14.00 2.00 17.34
N GLY A 461 -14.13 3.15 18.01
CA GLY A 461 -14.57 3.19 19.40
C GLY A 461 -13.55 2.52 20.35
N GLU A 462 -14.02 1.76 21.34
CA GLU A 462 -13.13 1.03 22.26
C GLU A 462 -12.49 -0.22 21.66
N ALA A 463 -12.95 -0.70 20.50
CA ALA A 463 -12.37 -1.88 19.84
C ALA A 463 -10.89 -1.66 19.48
N VAL A 464 -10.49 -0.41 19.24
CA VAL A 464 -9.08 -0.01 19.05
C VAL A 464 -8.19 -0.29 20.27
N ALA A 465 -8.73 -0.66 21.44
CA ALA A 465 -7.94 -1.18 22.57
C ALA A 465 -7.37 -2.58 22.30
N ALA A 466 -8.08 -3.38 21.49
CA ALA A 466 -7.61 -4.69 21.09
C ALA A 466 -6.43 -4.55 20.12
N LEU A 467 -5.58 -5.57 20.17
CA LEU A 467 -4.56 -5.80 19.16
C LEU A 467 -5.04 -7.03 18.39
N PRO A 468 -5.59 -6.89 17.17
CA PRO A 468 -6.03 -8.04 16.40
C PRO A 468 -4.82 -8.91 16.05
N GLY A 469 -5.00 -10.23 16.04
CA GLY A 469 -3.89 -11.15 15.87
C GLY A 469 -4.19 -12.55 16.38
N ARG A 470 -3.16 -13.39 16.35
CA ARG A 470 -3.21 -14.81 16.71
C ARG A 470 -1.98 -15.18 17.53
N ARG A 471 -2.13 -16.15 18.44
CA ARG A 471 -0.97 -16.78 19.07
C ARG A 471 -0.28 -17.70 18.06
N ALA A 472 1.05 -17.69 18.11
CA ALA A 472 1.94 -18.52 17.34
C ALA A 472 3.01 -19.08 18.27
N PHE A 473 3.47 -20.29 17.99
CA PHE A 473 4.54 -20.94 18.73
C PHE A 473 5.73 -21.09 17.80
N HIS A 474 6.71 -20.20 17.92
CA HIS A 474 7.94 -20.28 17.13
C HIS A 474 8.73 -21.49 17.63
N LEU A 475 9.14 -22.34 16.71
CA LEU A 475 9.86 -23.57 16.98
C LEU A 475 11.36 -23.34 16.83
N SER A 476 12.13 -24.14 17.56
CA SER A 476 13.58 -24.21 17.44
C SER A 476 14.04 -25.64 17.66
N HIS A 477 14.99 -26.10 16.85
CA HIS A 477 15.42 -27.50 16.85
C HIS A 477 16.43 -27.78 17.96
N THR A 478 16.15 -28.76 18.80
CA THR A 478 17.04 -29.22 19.88
C THR A 478 17.23 -30.73 19.83
N THR A 479 18.43 -31.20 20.19
CA THR A 479 18.73 -32.63 20.40
C THR A 479 18.58 -33.05 21.87
N ARG A 480 18.24 -32.12 22.76
CA ARG A 480 17.99 -32.39 24.18
C ARG A 480 16.52 -32.24 24.49
N THR A 481 15.91 -33.31 24.98
CA THR A 481 14.65 -33.29 25.73
C THR A 481 14.92 -32.89 27.18
N LYS A 482 14.46 -31.72 27.61
CA LYS A 482 14.20 -31.47 29.04
C LYS A 482 12.91 -32.19 29.43
N LYS A 483 12.78 -32.50 30.71
CA LYS A 483 11.57 -33.09 31.27
C LYS A 483 10.43 -32.07 31.20
N GLY A 484 9.49 -32.26 30.27
CA GLY A 484 8.39 -31.34 30.00
C GLY A 484 8.53 -30.51 28.71
N ASP A 485 9.53 -30.77 27.87
CA ASP A 485 9.49 -30.31 26.47
C ASP A 485 8.37 -31.06 25.71
N ALA A 486 7.84 -30.47 24.63
CA ALA A 486 6.71 -31.04 23.91
C ALA A 486 7.06 -32.35 23.19
N GLU A 487 6.03 -33.14 22.88
CA GLU A 487 6.16 -34.44 22.20
C GLU A 487 6.50 -34.30 20.70
N ASP A 488 6.44 -33.09 20.16
CA ASP A 488 6.58 -32.81 18.73
C ASP A 488 8.04 -32.90 18.27
N VAL A 489 8.23 -33.54 17.12
CA VAL A 489 9.54 -33.93 16.60
C VAL A 489 9.69 -33.53 15.14
N TRP A 490 10.94 -33.26 14.76
CA TRP A 490 11.41 -33.19 13.37
C TRP A 490 12.18 -34.46 13.02
N GLY A 491 11.99 -34.98 11.82
CA GLY A 491 12.71 -36.13 11.29
C GLY A 491 12.50 -37.42 12.09
N GLY A 492 13.44 -38.35 11.97
CA GLY A 492 13.39 -39.64 12.64
C GLY A 492 12.28 -40.57 12.14
N VAL A 493 12.07 -41.66 12.88
CA VAL A 493 10.98 -42.62 12.63
C VAL A 493 9.82 -42.27 13.57
N PRO A 494 8.64 -41.87 13.06
CA PRO A 494 7.51 -41.49 13.91
C PRO A 494 6.89 -42.71 14.60
N SER A 495 6.31 -42.48 15.76
CA SER A 495 5.43 -43.45 16.44
C SER A 495 4.09 -43.58 15.69
N GLY A 496 3.39 -44.70 15.87
CA GLY A 496 2.02 -44.86 15.40
C GLY A 496 1.79 -45.03 13.90
N VAL A 497 2.86 -45.09 13.11
CA VAL A 497 2.84 -45.44 11.68
C VAL A 497 3.41 -46.84 11.50
N THR A 498 2.60 -47.81 11.07
CA THR A 498 3.14 -49.14 10.72
C THR A 498 3.81 -49.10 9.34
N ALA A 499 4.69 -50.06 9.05
CA ALA A 499 5.36 -50.17 7.75
C ALA A 499 4.41 -50.32 6.54
N ARG A 500 3.13 -50.69 6.76
CA ARG A 500 2.08 -50.73 5.72
C ARG A 500 1.33 -49.41 5.54
N GLU A 501 1.39 -48.52 6.53
CA GLU A 501 0.76 -47.19 6.52
C GLU A 501 1.76 -46.09 6.16
N TRP A 502 3.03 -46.43 5.90
CA TRP A 502 4.07 -45.48 5.54
C TRP A 502 3.79 -44.89 4.15
N PRO A 503 3.74 -43.55 3.98
CA PRO A 503 3.44 -42.95 2.69
C PRO A 503 4.49 -43.28 1.61
N VAL A 504 4.01 -43.54 0.40
CA VAL A 504 4.84 -43.67 -0.80
C VAL A 504 4.49 -42.56 -1.77
N CYS A 505 5.48 -42.02 -2.47
CA CYS A 505 5.29 -40.99 -3.50
C CYS A 505 4.45 -41.55 -4.66
N ALA A 506 3.41 -40.82 -5.07
CA ALA A 506 2.55 -41.22 -6.18
C ALA A 506 3.31 -41.30 -7.52
N GLU A 507 4.32 -40.46 -7.72
CA GLU A 507 5.10 -40.40 -8.95
C GLU A 507 6.19 -41.47 -9.04
N CYS A 508 7.10 -41.51 -8.06
CA CYS A 508 8.28 -42.38 -8.10
C CYS A 508 8.14 -43.69 -7.31
N SER A 509 7.02 -43.90 -6.61
CA SER A 509 6.75 -45.06 -5.74
C SER A 509 7.74 -45.28 -4.58
N ALA A 510 8.68 -44.36 -4.34
CA ALA A 510 9.61 -44.43 -3.22
C ALA A 510 8.89 -44.11 -1.88
N PRO A 511 9.28 -44.74 -0.76
CA PRO A 511 8.80 -44.33 0.56
C PRO A 511 9.21 -42.88 0.87
N MET A 512 8.27 -42.09 1.39
CA MET A 512 8.51 -40.69 1.74
C MET A 512 9.34 -40.56 3.03
N ILE A 513 10.02 -39.43 3.18
CA ILE A 513 10.76 -39.03 4.39
C ILE A 513 9.78 -38.41 5.37
N HIS A 514 9.83 -38.82 6.64
CA HIS A 514 9.10 -38.14 7.72
C HIS A 514 9.75 -36.77 8.03
N VAL A 515 8.95 -35.70 7.96
CA VAL A 515 9.37 -34.32 8.19
C VAL A 515 9.15 -33.92 9.64
N ALA A 516 7.90 -34.02 10.12
CA ALA A 516 7.53 -33.57 11.45
C ALA A 516 6.27 -34.28 11.96
N THR A 517 6.19 -34.46 13.28
CA THR A 517 4.96 -34.86 13.99
C THR A 517 4.57 -33.76 14.96
N PHE A 518 3.33 -33.30 14.87
CA PHE A 518 2.72 -32.32 15.78
C PHE A 518 1.57 -32.97 16.56
N HIS A 519 1.60 -32.92 17.88
CA HIS A 519 0.59 -33.52 18.75
C HIS A 519 -0.54 -32.51 19.06
N ALA A 520 -1.67 -33.04 19.49
CA ALA A 520 -2.82 -32.22 19.89
C ALA A 520 -2.46 -31.32 21.09
N HIS A 521 -2.57 -30.00 20.91
CA HIS A 521 -2.28 -29.01 21.94
C HIS A 521 -3.36 -27.94 21.97
N ALA A 522 -3.99 -27.74 23.14
CA ALA A 522 -5.18 -26.89 23.30
C ALA A 522 -5.02 -25.46 22.76
N ASP A 523 -3.82 -24.87 22.90
CA ASP A 523 -3.54 -23.51 22.44
C ASP A 523 -2.94 -23.43 21.02
N GLY A 524 -2.36 -24.52 20.52
CA GLY A 524 -1.45 -24.50 19.35
C GLY A 524 -1.94 -25.29 18.16
N LEU A 525 -2.36 -26.54 18.40
CA LEU A 525 -2.92 -27.43 17.39
C LEU A 525 -4.13 -28.15 18.02
N PRO A 526 -5.31 -27.48 18.09
CA PRO A 526 -6.47 -27.97 18.83
C PRO A 526 -7.22 -29.05 18.04
N LEU A 527 -6.59 -30.23 17.89
CA LEU A 527 -7.25 -31.42 17.36
C LEU A 527 -8.28 -31.94 18.39
N VAL A 528 -9.47 -32.26 17.91
CA VAL A 528 -10.61 -32.78 18.68
C VAL A 528 -10.86 -34.25 18.35
N LYS A 529 -10.70 -34.64 17.07
CA LYS A 529 -10.91 -36.00 16.57
C LYS A 529 -9.60 -36.81 16.56
N HIS A 530 -8.46 -36.15 16.44
CA HIS A 530 -7.13 -36.77 16.38
C HIS A 530 -6.21 -36.35 17.53
N ALA A 531 -5.11 -37.09 17.71
CA ALA A 531 -4.09 -36.86 18.72
C ALA A 531 -2.76 -36.34 18.13
N ALA A 532 -2.52 -36.52 16.83
CA ALA A 532 -1.38 -35.92 16.13
C ALA A 532 -1.63 -35.73 14.62
N LEU A 533 -0.83 -34.87 14.01
CA LEU A 533 -0.68 -34.61 12.58
C LEU A 533 0.78 -34.87 12.19
N MET A 534 1.01 -35.72 11.20
CA MET A 534 2.35 -36.11 10.74
C MET A 534 2.57 -35.71 9.28
N ALA A 535 3.74 -35.14 8.97
CA ALA A 535 4.11 -34.69 7.64
C ALA A 535 5.19 -35.58 7.01
N PHE A 536 5.00 -35.89 5.72
CA PHE A 536 5.89 -36.71 4.91
C PHE A 536 6.10 -36.08 3.53
N VAL A 537 7.31 -36.18 2.97
CA VAL A 537 7.69 -35.62 1.65
C VAL A 537 8.55 -36.60 0.85
N CYS A 538 8.46 -36.57 -0.47
CA CYS A 538 9.34 -37.32 -1.35
C CYS A 538 10.79 -36.78 -1.26
N GLY A 539 11.77 -37.69 -1.22
CA GLY A 539 13.20 -37.34 -1.32
C GLY A 539 13.74 -37.24 -2.76
N GLY A 540 12.92 -37.55 -3.77
CA GLY A 540 13.32 -37.53 -5.17
C GLY A 540 13.40 -36.13 -5.76
N GLU A 541 14.53 -35.78 -6.39
CA GLU A 541 14.83 -34.43 -6.91
C GLU A 541 13.85 -33.90 -7.98
N MET A 542 13.08 -34.79 -8.62
CA MET A 542 12.24 -34.49 -9.78
C MET A 542 10.73 -34.59 -9.50
N CYS A 543 10.33 -34.89 -8.26
CA CYS A 543 8.91 -35.00 -7.90
C CYS A 543 8.32 -33.65 -7.48
N GLU A 544 7.03 -33.44 -7.74
CA GLU A 544 6.31 -32.19 -7.49
C GLU A 544 5.91 -32.05 -6.01
N CYS A 545 6.88 -32.19 -5.10
CA CYS A 545 6.66 -32.15 -3.65
C CYS A 545 6.17 -30.78 -3.14
N TRP A 546 6.26 -29.74 -3.98
CA TRP A 546 5.72 -28.41 -3.74
C TRP A 546 4.20 -28.35 -3.83
N ASP A 547 3.53 -29.24 -4.57
CA ASP A 547 2.07 -29.22 -4.78
C ASP A 547 1.35 -30.18 -3.80
N ALA A 548 0.23 -29.75 -3.22
CA ALA A 548 -0.52 -30.53 -2.23
C ALA A 548 -1.31 -31.72 -2.80
N GLU A 549 -1.58 -31.73 -4.10
CA GLU A 549 -2.44 -32.70 -4.78
C GLU A 549 -1.66 -33.70 -5.64
N MET A 550 -0.44 -33.33 -6.09
CA MET A 550 0.42 -34.18 -6.94
C MET A 550 0.96 -35.46 -6.24
N GLY A 551 0.76 -35.61 -4.93
CA GLY A 551 1.03 -36.86 -4.21
C GLY A 551 2.51 -37.16 -3.95
N ALA A 552 3.39 -36.17 -4.14
CA ALA A 552 4.79 -36.19 -3.72
C ALA A 552 5.01 -35.71 -2.27
N ASN A 553 3.95 -35.31 -1.57
CA ASN A 553 3.92 -35.17 -0.12
C ASN A 553 2.67 -35.84 0.47
N LYS A 554 2.64 -36.04 1.79
CA LYS A 554 1.48 -36.58 2.48
C LYS A 554 1.39 -36.12 3.92
N LEU A 555 0.20 -35.71 4.34
CA LEU A 555 -0.15 -35.56 5.75
C LEU A 555 -0.99 -36.73 6.26
N LEU A 556 -0.72 -37.17 7.49
CA LEU A 556 -1.46 -38.23 8.18
C LEU A 556 -2.00 -37.70 9.52
N LEU A 557 -3.32 -37.77 9.70
CA LEU A 557 -3.98 -37.56 10.99
C LEU A 557 -4.00 -38.88 11.77
N ARG A 558 -3.61 -38.84 13.05
CA ARG A 558 -3.45 -40.04 13.90
C ARG A 558 -4.26 -39.94 15.18
N THR A 559 -4.96 -41.03 15.53
CA THR A 559 -5.69 -41.13 16.80
C THR A 559 -4.75 -41.51 17.94
N ALA A 560 -5.17 -41.32 19.20
CA ALA A 560 -4.41 -41.80 20.36
C ALA A 560 -4.14 -43.32 20.32
N LYS A 561 -5.06 -44.10 19.72
CA LYS A 561 -4.88 -45.55 19.49
C LYS A 561 -3.78 -45.85 18.47
N ASP A 562 -3.57 -44.97 17.50
CA ASP A 562 -2.48 -45.12 16.53
C ASP A 562 -1.14 -44.86 17.20
N LEU A 563 -1.00 -43.74 17.91
CA LEU A 563 0.24 -43.39 18.64
C LEU A 563 0.66 -44.49 19.64
N ALA A 564 -0.31 -45.15 20.28
CA ALA A 564 -0.07 -46.27 21.18
C ALA A 564 0.55 -47.54 20.53
N LYS A 565 0.65 -47.62 19.19
CA LYS A 565 1.32 -48.73 18.49
C LYS A 565 2.86 -48.70 18.63
N GLY A 566 3.43 -47.62 19.16
CA GLY A 566 4.87 -47.45 19.32
C GLY A 566 5.60 -47.06 18.03
N THR A 567 6.92 -46.95 18.09
CA THR A 567 7.79 -46.62 16.95
C THR A 567 8.31 -47.90 16.28
N LEU A 568 8.44 -47.89 14.95
CA LEU A 568 9.08 -48.99 14.22
C LEU A 568 10.56 -49.10 14.60
N GLU A 569 11.08 -50.34 14.74
CA GLU A 569 12.51 -50.58 15.00
C GLU A 569 13.43 -50.04 13.90
N ALA A 570 12.92 -49.98 12.67
CA ALA A 570 13.59 -49.44 11.49
C ALA A 570 12.54 -48.84 10.53
N PRO A 571 12.91 -47.83 9.72
CA PRO A 571 12.06 -47.34 8.65
C PRO A 571 11.89 -48.42 7.56
N PRO A 572 10.87 -48.32 6.67
CA PRO A 572 10.72 -49.24 5.54
C PRO A 572 11.96 -49.26 4.64
N LYS A 573 12.21 -50.40 3.99
CA LYS A 573 13.35 -50.56 3.08
C LYS A 573 13.28 -49.53 1.95
N GLY A 574 14.32 -48.69 1.85
CA GLY A 574 14.41 -47.62 0.85
C GLY A 574 13.80 -46.28 1.27
N ALA A 575 13.26 -46.18 2.49
CA ALA A 575 12.91 -44.89 3.10
C ALA A 575 14.18 -44.19 3.61
N GLU A 576 14.39 -42.96 3.18
CA GLU A 576 15.33 -42.05 3.82
C GLU A 576 14.72 -41.47 5.10
N VAL A 577 15.57 -41.08 6.06
CA VAL A 577 15.16 -40.60 7.37
C VAL A 577 15.94 -39.33 7.70
N ALA A 578 15.22 -38.20 7.83
CA ALA A 578 15.80 -36.95 8.28
C ALA A 578 16.29 -37.07 9.73
N LYS A 579 17.20 -36.22 10.16
CA LYS A 579 17.79 -36.26 11.48
C LYS A 579 16.74 -36.01 12.56
N ALA A 580 16.58 -36.95 13.49
CA ALA A 580 15.66 -36.82 14.61
C ALA A 580 16.05 -35.63 15.53
N MET A 581 15.12 -34.70 15.73
CA MET A 581 15.23 -33.54 16.60
C MET A 581 13.87 -33.27 17.29
N VAL A 582 13.87 -32.50 18.37
CA VAL A 582 12.68 -32.12 19.13
C VAL A 582 12.48 -30.61 19.01
N PHE A 583 11.24 -30.15 18.98
CA PHE A 583 10.94 -28.72 18.95
C PHE A 583 10.94 -28.11 20.36
N ALA A 584 11.61 -26.97 20.52
CA ALA A 584 11.49 -26.09 21.67
C ALA A 584 10.71 -24.82 21.28
N TYR A 585 9.77 -24.43 22.15
CA TYR A 585 8.68 -23.50 21.83
C TYR A 585 8.94 -22.11 22.40
N ARG A 586 8.55 -21.08 21.65
CA ARG A 586 8.43 -19.70 22.12
C ARG A 586 7.07 -19.15 21.70
N ASP A 587 6.20 -18.92 22.69
CA ASP A 587 4.89 -18.26 22.51
C ASP A 587 5.09 -16.81 22.08
N ILE A 588 4.43 -16.44 20.98
CA ILE A 588 4.46 -15.11 20.35
C ILE A 588 3.04 -14.75 19.96
N PHE A 589 2.66 -13.49 20.19
CA PHE A 589 1.42 -12.95 19.64
C PHE A 589 1.73 -12.25 18.31
N GLU A 590 1.32 -12.87 17.20
CA GLU A 590 1.43 -12.27 15.88
C GLU A 590 0.25 -11.32 15.65
N VAL A 591 0.55 -10.05 15.47
CA VAL A 591 -0.43 -9.02 15.16
C VAL A 591 -0.90 -9.21 13.71
N ASP A 592 -2.20 -9.09 13.49
CA ASP A 592 -2.81 -9.20 12.16
C ASP A 592 -2.30 -8.07 11.25
N ALA A 593 -1.43 -8.41 10.30
CA ALA A 593 -0.79 -7.42 9.43
C ALA A 593 -1.73 -6.79 8.39
N GLU A 594 -2.91 -7.38 8.17
CA GLU A 594 -3.97 -6.77 7.36
C GLU A 594 -4.71 -5.73 8.20
N LEU A 595 -5.22 -6.11 9.36
CA LEU A 595 -5.96 -5.20 10.24
C LEU A 595 -5.05 -4.12 10.85
N GLU A 596 -3.74 -4.37 10.92
CA GLU A 596 -2.72 -3.43 11.41
C GLU A 596 -1.62 -3.22 10.36
N PRO A 597 -1.76 -2.20 9.48
CA PRO A 597 -0.78 -1.90 8.43
C PRO A 597 0.65 -1.72 8.96
N ASP A 598 0.77 -1.16 10.17
CA ASP A 598 2.03 -0.89 10.86
C ASP A 598 2.64 -2.09 11.61
N ALA A 599 1.93 -3.22 11.71
CA ALA A 599 2.50 -4.43 12.27
C ALA A 599 3.65 -4.96 11.40
N ALA A 600 4.58 -5.69 12.02
CA ALA A 600 5.50 -6.54 11.26
C ALA A 600 4.69 -7.55 10.43
N GLY A 601 5.18 -7.94 9.25
CA GLY A 601 4.63 -9.10 8.56
C GLY A 601 4.91 -10.38 9.35
N PRO A 602 4.16 -11.47 9.12
CA PRO A 602 4.43 -12.77 9.72
C PRO A 602 5.89 -13.20 9.49
N GLU A 603 6.57 -13.65 10.56
CA GLU A 603 7.97 -14.08 10.45
C GLU A 603 8.09 -15.37 9.62
N THR A 604 9.10 -15.43 8.75
CA THR A 604 9.47 -16.63 7.95
C THR A 604 10.35 -17.57 8.79
N CYS A 605 9.78 -18.11 9.86
CA CYS A 605 10.43 -19.03 10.80
C CYS A 605 9.60 -20.30 10.99
N ASP A 606 10.18 -21.37 11.56
CA ASP A 606 9.39 -22.54 11.94
C ASP A 606 8.37 -22.14 13.01
N LYS A 607 7.08 -22.40 12.79
CA LYS A 607 6.03 -22.08 13.78
C LYS A 607 4.76 -22.91 13.62
N ILE A 608 4.01 -23.03 14.72
CA ILE A 608 2.63 -23.54 14.78
C ILE A 608 1.70 -22.37 15.13
N GLY A 609 0.56 -22.26 14.45
CA GLY A 609 -0.38 -21.14 14.61
C GLY A 609 0.15 -19.82 14.03
N GLY A 610 -0.51 -18.71 14.37
CA GLY A 610 -0.22 -17.41 13.79
C GLY A 610 -0.79 -17.22 12.37
N TYR A 611 -0.01 -16.51 11.55
CA TYR A 611 -0.29 -16.24 10.13
C TYR A 611 0.84 -16.79 9.26
N PRO A 612 0.56 -17.41 8.11
CA PRO A 612 1.60 -17.90 7.18
C PRO A 612 2.47 -16.76 6.65
N GLY A 613 3.79 -16.95 6.64
CA GLY A 613 4.78 -16.03 6.09
C GLY A 613 5.09 -16.31 4.62
N TYR A 614 4.10 -16.23 3.74
CA TYR A 614 4.21 -16.65 2.33
C TYR A 614 5.41 -16.06 1.57
N ARG A 615 5.98 -16.87 0.65
CA ARG A 615 7.11 -16.47 -0.24
C ARG A 615 6.63 -16.02 -1.61
N GLN A 616 5.65 -16.73 -2.16
CA GLN A 616 5.23 -16.61 -3.56
C GLN A 616 3.80 -16.10 -3.73
N GLY A 617 3.08 -15.91 -2.61
CA GLY A 617 1.69 -15.44 -2.57
C GLY A 617 0.84 -16.31 -1.67
N ASP A 618 -0.35 -15.84 -1.36
CA ASP A 618 -1.28 -16.52 -0.47
C ASP A 618 -1.91 -17.72 -1.16
N GLU A 619 -1.72 -18.89 -0.56
CA GLU A 619 -2.25 -20.15 -1.05
C GLU A 619 -2.92 -20.89 0.12
N VAL A 620 -4.22 -21.17 -0.05
CA VAL A 620 -5.06 -21.78 0.99
C VAL A 620 -5.83 -22.95 0.37
N PRO A 621 -5.42 -24.20 0.63
CA PRO A 621 -6.07 -25.37 0.04
C PRO A 621 -7.50 -25.52 0.56
N THR A 622 -8.37 -26.09 -0.29
CA THR A 622 -9.74 -26.45 0.10
C THR A 622 -9.79 -27.89 0.58
N CYS A 623 -10.74 -28.23 1.44
CA CYS A 623 -10.90 -29.61 1.89
C CYS A 623 -11.65 -30.45 0.84
N PRO A 624 -11.08 -31.56 0.30
CA PRO A 624 -11.73 -32.41 -0.69
C PRO A 624 -12.97 -33.18 -0.16
N THR A 625 -13.35 -33.01 1.11
CA THR A 625 -14.52 -33.65 1.72
C THR A 625 -15.65 -32.68 2.03
N CYS A 626 -15.35 -31.42 2.35
CA CYS A 626 -16.36 -30.42 2.71
C CYS A 626 -16.22 -29.08 1.98
N GLU A 627 -15.30 -28.99 1.01
CA GLU A 627 -15.02 -27.86 0.09
C GLU A 627 -14.65 -26.51 0.76
N ALA A 628 -14.74 -26.43 2.09
CA ALA A 628 -14.33 -25.26 2.86
C ALA A 628 -12.80 -25.04 2.80
N PRO A 629 -12.35 -23.77 2.79
CA PRO A 629 -10.94 -23.43 2.97
C PRO A 629 -10.37 -23.99 4.28
N MET A 630 -9.19 -24.59 4.21
CA MET A 630 -8.50 -25.12 5.38
C MET A 630 -7.92 -24.01 6.27
N GLY A 631 -7.74 -24.30 7.56
CA GLY A 631 -7.03 -23.42 8.47
C GLY A 631 -5.52 -23.66 8.43
N PHE A 632 -4.72 -22.60 8.42
CA PHE A 632 -3.27 -22.69 8.61
C PHE A 632 -2.95 -23.30 9.98
N VAL A 633 -2.03 -24.26 10.01
CA VAL A 633 -1.58 -24.96 11.21
C VAL A 633 -0.12 -24.71 11.51
N ALA A 634 0.77 -24.88 10.53
CA ALA A 634 2.20 -24.73 10.74
C ALA A 634 2.93 -24.34 9.46
N GLN A 635 4.11 -23.73 9.60
CA GLN A 635 5.07 -23.58 8.51
C GLN A 635 6.46 -24.04 8.99
N LEU A 636 7.26 -24.51 8.05
CA LEU A 636 8.58 -25.09 8.28
C LEU A 636 9.57 -24.61 7.22
N ASN A 637 10.70 -24.08 7.66
CA ASN A 637 11.84 -23.76 6.80
C ASN A 637 12.58 -25.00 6.33
N GLU A 638 13.33 -24.85 5.24
CA GLU A 638 14.34 -25.81 4.81
C GLU A 638 15.45 -25.98 5.88
N HIS A 639 15.80 -27.23 6.22
CA HIS A 639 16.87 -27.57 7.17
C HIS A 639 17.80 -28.66 6.59
N ASP A 640 17.67 -29.91 7.03
CA ASP A 640 18.35 -31.09 6.45
C ASP A 640 17.50 -31.79 5.36
N LEU A 641 16.30 -31.30 5.13
CA LEU A 641 15.42 -31.61 4.01
C LEU A 641 15.48 -30.50 2.98
N ASN A 642 15.27 -30.83 1.70
CA ASN A 642 15.21 -29.87 0.59
C ASN A 642 13.75 -29.48 0.30
N PHE A 643 13.39 -28.21 0.50
CA PHE A 643 12.08 -27.63 0.18
C PHE A 643 12.23 -26.69 -1.04
N THR A 644 12.74 -27.25 -2.15
CA THR A 644 13.01 -26.58 -3.44
C THR A 644 14.21 -25.62 -3.48
N GLY A 645 15.11 -25.68 -2.50
CA GLY A 645 16.39 -24.98 -2.51
C GLY A 645 16.29 -23.57 -1.93
N GLY A 646 15.99 -23.52 -0.63
CA GLY A 646 15.80 -22.36 0.22
C GLY A 646 14.33 -22.05 0.59
N GLY A 647 13.40 -22.96 0.30
CA GLY A 647 11.96 -22.69 0.44
C GLY A 647 11.38 -22.97 1.83
N MET A 648 10.05 -22.94 1.91
CA MET A 648 9.28 -23.24 3.11
C MET A 648 8.08 -24.11 2.78
N ALA A 649 7.79 -25.09 3.64
CA ALA A 649 6.57 -25.89 3.61
C ALA A 649 5.50 -25.26 4.50
N TYR A 650 4.24 -25.31 4.07
CA TYR A 650 3.08 -24.82 4.82
C TYR A 650 2.06 -25.94 4.98
N ILE A 651 1.49 -26.05 6.17
CA ILE A 651 0.60 -27.13 6.58
C ILE A 651 -0.76 -26.54 6.97
N PHE A 652 -1.80 -27.12 6.37
CA PHE A 652 -3.19 -26.71 6.52
C PHE A 652 -4.07 -27.89 6.94
N LEU A 653 -5.11 -27.60 7.71
CA LEU A 653 -6.02 -28.59 8.28
C LEU A 653 -7.48 -28.18 8.05
N CYS A 654 -8.32 -29.12 7.62
CA CYS A 654 -9.76 -28.95 7.62
C CYS A 654 -10.25 -28.70 9.05
N ARG A 655 -11.12 -27.71 9.29
CA ARG A 655 -11.67 -27.41 10.63
C ARG A 655 -12.44 -28.58 11.25
N GLU A 656 -12.98 -29.46 10.41
CA GLU A 656 -13.65 -30.70 10.80
C GLU A 656 -12.71 -31.92 10.82
N GLU A 657 -11.41 -31.74 10.63
CA GLU A 657 -10.37 -32.77 10.61
C GLU A 657 -10.62 -33.91 9.61
N HIS A 658 -11.33 -33.64 8.50
CA HIS A 658 -11.51 -34.61 7.41
C HIS A 658 -10.18 -34.94 6.71
N SER A 659 -9.34 -33.93 6.53
CA SER A 659 -8.06 -34.02 5.85
C SER A 659 -7.15 -32.84 6.21
N ALA A 660 -5.88 -32.95 5.82
CA ALA A 660 -4.86 -31.92 5.92
C ALA A 660 -4.05 -31.88 4.61
N ALA A 661 -3.50 -30.72 4.26
CA ALA A 661 -2.72 -30.49 3.05
C ALA A 661 -1.34 -29.86 3.38
N LEU A 662 -0.32 -30.18 2.59
CA LEU A 662 1.02 -29.58 2.65
C LEU A 662 1.42 -29.12 1.25
N PHE A 663 1.95 -27.91 1.13
CA PHE A 663 2.59 -27.43 -0.10
C PHE A 663 3.88 -26.68 0.25
N MET A 664 4.71 -26.34 -0.75
CA MET A 664 5.98 -25.63 -0.55
C MET A 664 6.12 -24.45 -1.51
N GLN A 665 6.72 -23.36 -1.04
CA GLN A 665 7.05 -22.19 -1.86
C GLN A 665 8.53 -21.81 -1.73
N ARG A 666 9.09 -21.21 -2.78
CA ARG A 666 10.50 -20.83 -2.89
C ARG A 666 10.75 -19.32 -2.80
#